data_AF-A0A2E7RLC9-F1
#
_entry.id   AF-A0A2E7RLC9-F1
#
_cell.length_a   1.000
_cell.length_b   1.000
_cell.length_c   1.000
_cell.angle_alpha   90.00
_cell.angle_beta   90.00
_cell.angle_gamma   90.00
#
_symmetry.space_group_name_H-M   'P 1'
#
loop_
_entity.id
_entity.type
_entity.pdbx_description
1 polymer ?
#
loop_
_entity_poly.entity_id
_entity_poly.type
_entity_poly.pdbx_seq_one_letter_code
_entity_poly.pdbx_strand_id
1 'polypeptide(L)'
;MLLTPLNASVLALGAILPQDNAQVTPALRSGRTPILAAPNGQNSTQAVVAPPCALAAGGNFIRVQTNSPGPAMGEKLKGIVNLGGSLDAFAAYNQLGAPGGLYRVHLQMWDSESVGRAGAQISMAQQAGYRVLLTASGTPFHLASSSDGQIYEGAIPPFARSVPTSVESWASELCAKLQTIQSQFGALPDLVEVGNEPDRPESWDGSLEDYLNLYSSASRQLIAHFPGIRIGGMGLAGSESQMGQENSALINMIEHCDANNLPLDFLSWHNYGMSTEIRYSRIIQRLRNNLSESGRANTELFITEWNIRPNTLLSGLEFDDSHGAANLTSFLAASHDLGLDGSCFFMLLDLEKDGAIQDLTGNALGALSSHGIKKPAYRAMEFVFQCAQEASLPVVLPDNEFALGAIASQSAGRTTLVLANDPVSPRWVFSKSCREYGLRPGVMLDLLKGIGASPLNPPSLNSLLTAGLTKEDARSLMVILDRSLEAQRLENEARVIEIQLEGMAAPSISAVWRFDSAHNSPLSRRVDLVPSLEIAEAQAKASALVTADQFLATLGNELPPELPEWGSSEEELSFELGITIEEAHQLRKAIGNTLRGQRLQNISFFDTLPGSKLEMETANEAGIRIVGATLRLELQPNSVVVLKVEQ
;
A
#
# COMPACT_ATOMS: atom_id res chain seq x y z
N MET A 1 -2.08 30.57 31.61
CA MET A 1 -2.16 29.21 32.17
C MET A 1 -3.53 28.67 31.79
N LEU A 2 -3.66 28.23 30.54
CA LEU A 2 -4.93 27.87 29.93
C LEU A 2 -4.68 26.60 29.11
N LEU A 3 -5.41 25.56 29.49
CA LEU A 3 -5.58 24.31 28.77
C LEU A 3 -6.46 24.58 27.56
N THR A 4 -5.98 24.25 26.37
CA THR A 4 -6.76 24.15 25.13
C THR A 4 -6.96 22.65 24.81
N PRO A 5 -8.17 22.19 24.48
CA PRO A 5 -8.36 20.91 23.80
C PRO A 5 -8.26 21.11 22.28
N LEU A 6 -7.56 20.21 21.59
CA LEU A 6 -7.41 20.18 20.14
C LEU A 6 -8.47 19.24 19.52
N ASN A 7 -9.07 19.70 18.43
CA ASN A 7 -10.15 19.02 17.70
C ASN A 7 -9.70 17.72 17.03
N ALA A 8 -10.49 16.67 17.26
CA ALA A 8 -10.35 15.35 16.67
C ALA A 8 -11.23 15.25 15.43
N SER A 9 -10.64 15.36 14.24
CA SER A 9 -11.29 14.99 12.99
C SER A 9 -10.24 14.63 11.95
N VAL A 10 -10.28 13.36 11.53
CA VAL A 10 -9.47 12.74 10.45
C VAL A 10 -7.97 12.62 10.76
N LEU A 11 -7.62 11.66 11.61
CA LEU A 11 -6.25 11.12 11.68
C LEU A 11 -6.33 9.61 11.95
N ALA A 12 -6.18 8.81 10.90
CA ALA A 12 -5.66 7.45 11.00
C ALA A 12 -4.27 7.49 10.34
N LEU A 13 -3.28 6.77 10.89
CA LEU A 13 -1.95 6.37 10.38
C LEU A 13 -0.75 6.85 11.24
N GLY A 14 -0.19 5.91 12.01
CA GLY A 14 1.14 5.91 12.66
C GLY A 14 1.25 4.66 13.56
N ALA A 15 2.33 3.84 13.59
CA ALA A 15 3.76 4.10 13.37
C ALA A 15 4.58 2.84 12.97
N ILE A 16 5.84 3.06 12.58
CA ILE A 16 6.80 2.09 12.02
C ILE A 16 7.81 1.58 13.09
N LEU A 17 8.07 0.26 13.00
CA LEU A 17 9.13 -0.63 13.55
C LEU A 17 8.97 -1.26 14.96
N PRO A 18 9.28 -2.58 15.09
CA PRO A 18 9.41 -3.25 16.37
C PRO A 18 10.67 -2.73 17.08
N GLN A 19 10.50 -2.08 18.23
CA GLN A 19 11.60 -1.93 19.19
C GLN A 19 11.71 -3.23 19.99
N ASP A 20 12.74 -4.01 19.69
CA ASP A 20 13.30 -5.02 20.59
C ASP A 20 13.80 -4.32 21.86
N ASN A 21 12.92 -4.13 22.85
CA ASN A 21 13.29 -3.73 24.21
C ASN A 21 13.11 -4.91 25.17
N ALA A 22 14.01 -5.88 25.09
CA ALA A 22 14.25 -6.78 26.22
C ALA A 22 15.18 -6.06 27.21
N GLN A 23 14.58 -5.44 28.25
CA GLN A 23 15.35 -5.00 29.41
C GLN A 23 15.98 -6.21 30.11
N VAL A 24 17.30 -6.28 30.02
CA VAL A 24 18.13 -7.23 30.77
C VAL A 24 18.23 -6.76 32.21
N THR A 25 17.73 -7.56 33.16
CA THR A 25 18.25 -7.59 34.53
C THR A 25 19.06 -8.88 34.73
N PRO A 26 20.25 -8.83 35.37
CA PRO A 26 21.19 -9.93 35.35
C PRO A 26 20.98 -10.89 36.52
N ALA A 27 20.89 -12.18 36.24
CA ALA A 27 21.14 -13.22 37.22
C ALA A 27 22.04 -14.31 36.62
N LEU A 28 23.32 -14.21 36.96
CA LEU A 28 24.33 -15.26 36.82
C LEU A 28 23.93 -16.53 37.59
N ARG A 29 24.06 -17.70 36.95
CA ARG A 29 24.68 -18.96 37.45
C ARG A 29 24.33 -20.11 36.49
N SER A 30 25.27 -20.56 35.67
CA SER A 30 26.18 -21.71 35.89
C SER A 30 25.54 -23.09 35.65
N GLY A 31 26.00 -23.81 34.62
CA GLY A 31 25.83 -25.27 34.53
C GLY A 31 25.80 -25.83 33.11
N ARG A 32 26.93 -26.36 32.63
CA ARG A 32 27.04 -27.21 31.42
C ARG A 32 26.36 -28.57 31.65
N THR A 33 25.66 -29.14 30.66
CA THR A 33 26.06 -30.32 29.83
C THR A 33 24.92 -30.74 28.86
N PRO A 34 25.23 -31.38 27.71
CA PRO A 34 24.28 -31.70 26.64
C PRO A 34 23.73 -33.12 26.77
N ILE A 35 22.48 -33.35 26.35
CA ILE A 35 21.92 -34.70 26.18
C ILE A 35 21.34 -34.82 24.77
N LEU A 36 22.03 -35.64 23.97
CA LEU A 36 21.53 -36.31 22.78
C LEU A 36 20.57 -37.42 23.21
N ALA A 37 19.38 -37.46 22.61
CA ALA A 37 18.64 -38.70 22.38
C ALA A 37 17.66 -38.51 21.22
N ALA A 38 17.93 -39.16 20.09
CA ALA A 38 16.94 -39.40 19.03
C ALA A 38 15.97 -40.51 19.47
N PRO A 39 14.80 -40.62 18.81
CA PRO A 39 14.60 -41.85 18.04
C PRO A 39 14.05 -41.62 16.62
N ASN A 40 14.44 -42.57 15.77
CA ASN A 40 14.18 -42.69 14.34
C ASN A 40 12.70 -42.88 13.97
N GLY A 41 12.35 -42.38 12.78
CA GLY A 41 11.61 -43.16 11.78
C GLY A 41 10.33 -42.55 11.23
N GLN A 42 10.39 -41.92 10.05
CA GLN A 42 9.93 -42.52 8.77
C GLN A 42 10.02 -41.51 7.62
N ASN A 43 10.52 -41.98 6.48
CA ASN A 43 10.73 -41.23 5.25
C ASN A 43 9.41 -40.75 4.64
N SER A 44 9.33 -39.44 4.36
CA SER A 44 8.63 -38.92 3.18
C SER A 44 9.63 -38.08 2.37
N THR A 45 10.08 -38.62 1.25
CA THR A 45 10.84 -37.89 0.23
C THR A 45 9.94 -36.85 -0.43
N GLN A 46 10.01 -35.60 0.03
CA GLN A 46 9.78 -34.43 -0.80
C GLN A 46 11.11 -33.68 -0.96
N ALA A 47 11.79 -33.90 -2.08
CA ALA A 47 12.72 -32.94 -2.65
C ALA A 47 11.95 -32.30 -3.82
N VAL A 48 11.93 -31.00 -4.08
CA VAL A 48 12.99 -30.00 -3.93
C VAL A 48 12.36 -28.65 -3.58
N VAL A 49 12.73 -28.04 -2.46
CA VAL A 49 12.55 -26.59 -2.26
C VAL A 49 13.96 -26.02 -2.16
N ALA A 50 14.43 -25.34 -3.21
CA ALA A 50 15.50 -24.38 -3.00
C ALA A 50 14.93 -23.27 -2.08
N PRO A 51 15.49 -23.09 -0.86
CA PRO A 51 15.01 -22.10 0.08
C PRO A 51 15.29 -20.68 -0.44
N PRO A 52 14.57 -19.66 0.08
CA PRO A 52 14.70 -18.28 -0.38
C PRO A 52 16.15 -17.83 -0.36
N CYS A 53 16.51 -17.02 -1.34
CA CYS A 53 17.81 -16.39 -1.44
C CYS A 53 17.52 -14.89 -1.47
N ALA A 54 17.71 -14.20 -0.36
CA ALA A 54 17.60 -12.75 -0.26
C ALA A 54 18.74 -12.13 -1.09
N LEU A 55 18.53 -12.08 -2.40
CA LEU A 55 19.41 -11.44 -3.37
C LEU A 55 18.78 -10.12 -3.78
N ALA A 56 19.62 -9.15 -4.12
CA ALA A 56 19.14 -7.86 -4.60
C ALA A 56 18.64 -7.93 -6.04
N ALA A 57 19.25 -8.81 -6.85
CA ALA A 57 18.88 -9.07 -8.23
C ALA A 57 19.38 -10.46 -8.65
N GLY A 58 18.84 -10.94 -9.76
CA GLY A 58 19.36 -12.09 -10.49
C GLY A 58 20.31 -11.65 -11.61
N GLY A 59 20.14 -12.24 -12.80
CA GLY A 59 20.81 -11.78 -14.01
C GLY A 59 20.29 -10.44 -14.54
N ASN A 60 20.81 -10.03 -15.70
CA ASN A 60 20.41 -8.78 -16.38
C ASN A 60 19.54 -9.01 -17.63
N PHE A 61 18.89 -10.17 -17.72
CA PHE A 61 18.21 -10.61 -18.93
C PHE A 61 16.74 -10.92 -18.67
N ILE A 62 15.85 -10.27 -19.43
CA ILE A 62 14.40 -10.48 -19.39
C ILE A 62 13.98 -11.13 -20.71
N ARG A 63 13.08 -12.12 -20.68
CA ARG A 63 12.43 -12.63 -21.90
C ARG A 63 10.97 -12.23 -21.93
N VAL A 64 10.49 -11.79 -23.09
CA VAL A 64 9.08 -11.50 -23.35
C VAL A 64 8.63 -12.36 -24.53
N GLN A 65 7.59 -13.18 -24.31
CA GLN A 65 7.11 -14.13 -25.30
C GLN A 65 6.01 -13.50 -26.19
N THR A 66 6.41 -12.77 -27.22
CA THR A 66 5.48 -11.98 -28.06
C THR A 66 4.61 -12.83 -28.99
N ASN A 67 4.98 -14.09 -29.22
CA ASN A 67 4.24 -15.06 -30.02
C ASN A 67 3.20 -15.88 -29.21
N SER A 68 3.11 -15.68 -27.90
CA SER A 68 2.28 -16.48 -26.99
C SER A 68 1.36 -15.60 -26.13
N PRO A 69 0.51 -14.74 -26.73
CA PRO A 69 -0.38 -13.88 -25.96
C PRO A 69 -1.37 -14.70 -25.13
N GLY A 70 -1.44 -14.38 -23.84
CA GLY A 70 -2.39 -14.92 -22.88
C GLY A 70 -3.67 -14.09 -22.78
N PRO A 71 -4.58 -14.46 -21.87
CA PRO A 71 -5.72 -13.60 -21.53
C PRO A 71 -5.25 -12.27 -20.96
N ALA A 72 -6.11 -11.25 -20.99
CA ALA A 72 -5.82 -9.98 -20.33
C ALA A 72 -5.55 -10.19 -18.83
N MET A 73 -4.64 -9.39 -18.26
CA MET A 73 -4.31 -9.50 -16.83
C MET A 73 -5.54 -9.19 -15.96
N GLY A 74 -6.40 -8.30 -16.45
CA GLY A 74 -7.72 -8.02 -15.91
C GLY A 74 -7.73 -7.05 -14.73
N GLU A 75 -8.90 -6.96 -14.13
CA GLU A 75 -9.26 -5.93 -13.15
C GLU A 75 -8.59 -6.09 -11.78
N LYS A 76 -8.00 -7.27 -11.51
CA LYS A 76 -7.26 -7.58 -10.29
C LYS A 76 -6.07 -6.65 -10.01
N LEU A 77 -5.58 -5.93 -11.03
CA LEU A 77 -4.50 -4.96 -10.91
C LEU A 77 -4.97 -3.53 -10.62
N LYS A 78 -6.28 -3.26 -10.63
CA LYS A 78 -6.81 -1.89 -10.72
C LYS A 78 -7.54 -1.40 -9.46
N GLY A 79 -7.06 -1.75 -8.27
CA GLY A 79 -7.71 -1.32 -7.03
C GLY A 79 -7.07 -0.11 -6.37
N ILE A 80 -7.89 0.63 -5.61
CA ILE A 80 -7.53 1.92 -5.02
C ILE A 80 -8.19 2.13 -3.66
N VAL A 81 -7.51 2.85 -2.77
CA VAL A 81 -8.08 3.45 -1.57
C VAL A 81 -8.29 4.95 -1.82
N ASN A 82 -9.54 5.40 -1.84
CA ASN A 82 -9.90 6.82 -1.92
C ASN A 82 -10.20 7.38 -0.53
N LEU A 83 -9.18 7.40 0.34
CA LEU A 83 -9.35 7.90 1.70
C LEU A 83 -9.82 9.36 1.66
N GLY A 84 -10.87 9.66 2.44
CA GLY A 84 -11.56 10.95 2.40
C GLY A 84 -12.72 11.06 1.40
N GLY A 85 -12.86 10.10 0.48
CA GLY A 85 -14.04 9.98 -0.39
C GLY A 85 -14.21 11.11 -1.39
N SER A 86 -13.12 11.70 -1.89
CA SER A 86 -13.18 12.78 -2.89
C SER A 86 -13.79 12.27 -4.19
N LEU A 87 -14.93 12.83 -4.58
CA LEU A 87 -15.63 12.47 -5.83
C LEU A 87 -14.84 12.95 -7.06
N ASP A 88 -14.19 14.11 -6.99
CA ASP A 88 -13.41 14.67 -8.09
C ASP A 88 -12.12 13.86 -8.34
N ALA A 89 -11.45 13.44 -7.27
CA ALA A 89 -10.30 12.55 -7.39
C ALA A 89 -10.72 11.19 -7.98
N PHE A 90 -11.86 10.65 -7.53
CA PHE A 90 -12.42 9.45 -8.11
C PHE A 90 -12.78 9.62 -9.59
N ALA A 91 -13.37 10.74 -9.98
CA ALA A 91 -13.69 11.02 -11.38
C ALA A 91 -12.42 11.02 -12.26
N ALA A 92 -11.32 11.58 -11.77
CA ALA A 92 -10.02 11.50 -12.45
C ALA A 92 -9.52 10.06 -12.56
N TYR A 93 -9.52 9.31 -11.45
CA TYR A 93 -9.12 7.90 -11.44
C TYR A 93 -9.96 7.04 -12.38
N ASN A 94 -11.27 7.27 -12.43
CA ASN A 94 -12.18 6.50 -13.26
C ASN A 94 -11.89 6.63 -14.77
N GLN A 95 -11.26 7.74 -15.19
CA GLN A 95 -10.83 7.94 -16.58
C GLN A 95 -9.70 6.97 -16.99
N LEU A 96 -9.01 6.35 -16.03
CA LEU A 96 -8.00 5.32 -16.32
C LEU A 96 -8.60 4.00 -16.83
N GLY A 97 -9.93 3.86 -16.81
CA GLY A 97 -10.62 2.65 -17.24
C GLY A 97 -10.41 1.50 -16.25
N ALA A 98 -10.83 1.70 -15.01
CA ALA A 98 -10.72 0.69 -13.95
C ALA A 98 -12.03 0.00 -13.47
N PRO A 99 -13.13 -0.07 -14.26
CA PRO A 99 -14.33 -0.79 -13.83
C PRO A 99 -14.01 -2.28 -13.60
N GLY A 100 -14.50 -2.83 -12.50
CA GLY A 100 -14.25 -4.19 -12.02
C GLY A 100 -13.07 -4.29 -11.04
N GLY A 101 -12.25 -3.24 -10.93
CA GLY A 101 -11.21 -3.12 -9.91
C GLY A 101 -11.80 -3.02 -8.50
N LEU A 102 -10.96 -3.28 -7.48
CA LEU A 102 -11.37 -3.15 -6.07
C LEU A 102 -11.38 -1.68 -5.63
N TYR A 103 -12.51 -1.21 -5.14
CA TYR A 103 -12.64 0.11 -4.52
C TYR A 103 -12.86 -0.04 -3.03
N ARG A 104 -11.87 0.34 -2.22
CA ARG A 104 -11.93 0.16 -0.76
C ARG A 104 -12.56 1.35 -0.07
N VAL A 105 -13.52 1.08 0.80
CA VAL A 105 -14.30 2.06 1.57
C VAL A 105 -14.23 1.70 3.05
N HIS A 106 -14.04 2.69 3.92
CA HIS A 106 -14.03 2.46 5.37
C HIS A 106 -15.40 2.72 5.99
N LEU A 107 -15.84 1.80 6.85
CA LEU A 107 -16.91 1.99 7.81
C LEU A 107 -16.31 1.97 9.22
N GLN A 108 -16.10 3.16 9.77
CA GLN A 108 -15.67 3.33 11.15
C GLN A 108 -16.86 3.07 12.07
N MET A 109 -16.82 1.96 12.81
CA MET A 109 -17.96 1.52 13.62
C MET A 109 -18.30 2.51 14.74
N TRP A 110 -17.32 3.26 15.23
CA TRP A 110 -17.49 4.26 16.29
C TRP A 110 -17.99 5.62 15.82
N ASP A 111 -17.94 5.90 14.52
CA ASP A 111 -18.35 7.19 13.95
C ASP A 111 -19.73 7.06 13.28
N SER A 112 -20.70 7.83 13.77
CA SER A 112 -22.06 7.87 13.23
C SER A 112 -22.11 8.43 11.81
N GLU A 113 -21.21 9.35 11.44
CA GLU A 113 -21.15 9.92 10.09
C GLU A 113 -20.58 8.95 9.05
N SER A 114 -19.84 7.94 9.49
CA SER A 114 -19.18 7.01 8.59
C SER A 114 -20.17 6.27 7.67
N VAL A 115 -21.42 6.10 8.10
CA VAL A 115 -22.50 5.51 7.28
C VAL A 115 -22.77 6.34 6.03
N GLY A 116 -22.89 7.66 6.17
CA GLY A 116 -23.16 8.56 5.05
C GLY A 116 -22.00 8.63 4.07
N ARG A 117 -20.76 8.73 4.60
CA ARG A 117 -19.54 8.76 3.78
C ARG A 117 -19.29 7.44 3.06
N ALA A 118 -19.53 6.30 3.73
CA ALA A 118 -19.38 4.99 3.12
C ALA A 118 -20.47 4.75 2.06
N GLY A 119 -21.73 5.04 2.36
CA GLY A 119 -22.85 4.81 1.45
C GLY A 119 -22.73 5.59 0.13
N ALA A 120 -22.33 6.86 0.20
CA ALA A 120 -22.08 7.68 -0.99
C ALA A 120 -20.98 7.08 -1.88
N GLN A 121 -19.87 6.65 -1.26
CA GLN A 121 -18.75 6.03 -1.97
C GLN A 121 -19.11 4.68 -2.58
N ILE A 122 -19.83 3.83 -1.85
CA ILE A 122 -20.31 2.53 -2.34
C ILE A 122 -21.19 2.73 -3.58
N SER A 123 -22.20 3.59 -3.48
CA SER A 123 -23.14 3.84 -4.58
C SER A 123 -22.43 4.39 -5.82
N MET A 124 -21.54 5.37 -5.65
CA MET A 124 -20.75 5.95 -6.74
C MET A 124 -19.84 4.91 -7.41
N ALA A 125 -19.07 4.15 -6.63
CA ALA A 125 -18.13 3.18 -7.17
C ALA A 125 -18.85 2.04 -7.91
N GLN A 126 -19.98 1.54 -7.40
CA GLN A 126 -20.77 0.52 -8.08
C GLN A 126 -21.40 1.02 -9.38
N GLN A 127 -21.90 2.26 -9.42
CA GLN A 127 -22.40 2.88 -10.66
C GLN A 127 -21.32 3.00 -11.74
N ALA A 128 -20.06 3.19 -11.31
CA ALA A 128 -18.90 3.19 -12.19
C ALA A 128 -18.35 1.77 -12.48
N GLY A 129 -18.97 0.71 -11.96
CA GLY A 129 -18.66 -0.68 -12.26
C GLY A 129 -17.58 -1.33 -11.40
N TYR A 130 -17.18 -0.73 -10.27
CA TYR A 130 -16.17 -1.30 -9.36
C TYR A 130 -16.75 -2.39 -8.45
N ARG A 131 -15.87 -3.29 -7.98
CA ARG A 131 -16.16 -4.17 -6.84
C ARG A 131 -15.85 -3.41 -5.56
N VAL A 132 -16.85 -3.17 -4.71
CA VAL A 132 -16.65 -2.37 -3.50
C VAL A 132 -16.35 -3.26 -2.29
N LEU A 133 -15.19 -3.03 -1.68
CA LEU A 133 -14.77 -3.66 -0.44
C LEU A 133 -14.96 -2.68 0.71
N LEU A 134 -15.87 -2.99 1.63
CA LEU A 134 -16.11 -2.21 2.83
C LEU A 134 -15.32 -2.79 4.00
N THR A 135 -14.41 -2.01 4.57
CA THR A 135 -13.67 -2.37 5.78
C THR A 135 -14.42 -1.84 7.01
N ALA A 136 -15.00 -2.74 7.80
CA ALA A 136 -15.69 -2.41 9.05
C ALA A 136 -14.73 -2.54 10.23
N SER A 137 -14.31 -1.42 10.83
CA SER A 137 -13.26 -1.39 11.85
C SER A 137 -13.64 -0.62 13.12
N GLY A 138 -13.00 -1.02 14.22
CA GLY A 138 -13.15 -0.42 15.55
C GLY A 138 -14.43 -0.81 16.30
N THR A 139 -14.57 -0.27 17.50
CA THR A 139 -15.66 -0.58 18.44
C THR A 139 -16.48 0.66 18.76
N PRO A 140 -17.82 0.61 18.61
CA PRO A 140 -18.71 1.69 19.04
C PRO A 140 -18.52 2.03 20.52
N PHE A 141 -18.58 3.32 20.89
CA PHE A 141 -18.32 3.76 22.26
C PHE A 141 -19.16 3.02 23.31
N HIS A 142 -20.44 2.79 23.03
CA HIS A 142 -21.36 2.11 23.95
C HIS A 142 -21.13 0.59 24.06
N LEU A 143 -20.29 0.01 23.19
CA LEU A 143 -19.86 -1.38 23.25
C LEU A 143 -18.41 -1.54 23.72
N ALA A 144 -17.65 -0.46 23.87
CA ALA A 144 -16.24 -0.50 24.26
C ALA A 144 -16.06 -1.13 25.65
N SER A 145 -15.14 -2.09 25.78
CA SER A 145 -14.79 -2.68 27.08
C SER A 145 -13.93 -1.77 27.96
N SER A 146 -13.31 -0.75 27.35
CA SER A 146 -12.51 0.27 28.00
C SER A 146 -12.71 1.61 27.30
N SER A 147 -12.75 2.71 28.06
CA SER A 147 -12.63 4.07 27.52
C SER A 147 -11.18 4.56 27.43
N ASP A 148 -10.29 3.91 28.19
CA ASP A 148 -8.93 4.37 28.45
C ASP A 148 -7.93 3.47 27.71
N GLY A 149 -6.78 4.04 27.37
CA GLY A 149 -5.69 3.30 26.74
C GLY A 149 -4.54 4.22 26.32
N GLN A 150 -3.47 3.62 25.79
CA GLN A 150 -2.38 4.38 25.21
C GLN A 150 -2.88 5.24 24.05
N ILE A 151 -2.45 6.51 24.01
CA ILE A 151 -2.68 7.38 22.86
C ILE A 151 -1.55 7.15 21.88
N TYR A 152 -1.90 6.72 20.69
CA TYR A 152 -0.99 6.64 19.55
C TYR A 152 -1.32 7.82 18.63
N GLU A 153 -0.31 8.61 18.28
CA GLU A 153 -0.50 9.76 17.41
C GLU A 153 -1.05 9.30 16.05
N GLY A 154 -2.18 9.88 15.66
CA GLY A 154 -2.86 9.52 14.43
C GLY A 154 -3.52 8.14 14.43
N ALA A 155 -3.77 7.51 15.57
CA ALA A 155 -4.53 6.26 15.64
C ALA A 155 -6.02 6.49 15.90
N ILE A 156 -6.82 5.43 15.77
CA ILE A 156 -8.23 5.48 16.18
C ILE A 156 -8.33 5.70 17.71
N PRO A 157 -9.43 6.28 18.22
CA PRO A 157 -9.57 6.58 19.65
C PRO A 157 -9.36 5.34 20.52
N PRO A 158 -8.74 5.45 21.73
CA PRO A 158 -8.49 4.31 22.61
C PRO A 158 -9.71 3.40 22.83
N PHE A 159 -10.87 3.99 23.11
CA PHE A 159 -12.10 3.21 23.29
C PHE A 159 -12.49 2.39 22.06
N ALA A 160 -12.22 2.90 20.85
CA ALA A 160 -12.56 2.26 19.60
C ALA A 160 -11.61 1.09 19.26
N ARG A 161 -10.45 1.01 19.90
CA ARG A 161 -9.50 -0.13 19.78
C ARG A 161 -9.85 -1.28 20.71
N SER A 162 -10.64 -1.02 21.76
CA SER A 162 -11.00 -2.01 22.76
C SER A 162 -11.88 -3.13 22.17
N VAL A 163 -11.76 -4.32 22.74
CA VAL A 163 -12.63 -5.46 22.41
C VAL A 163 -14.08 -5.08 22.76
N PRO A 164 -15.08 -5.35 21.88
CA PRO A 164 -16.46 -5.07 22.24
C PRO A 164 -16.90 -5.96 23.39
N THR A 165 -17.65 -5.39 24.33
CA THR A 165 -18.29 -6.09 25.46
C THR A 165 -19.26 -7.18 25.02
N SER A 166 -19.75 -7.12 23.77
CA SER A 166 -20.60 -8.11 23.12
C SER A 166 -20.29 -8.14 21.62
N VAL A 167 -19.69 -9.24 21.15
CA VAL A 167 -19.40 -9.45 19.71
C VAL A 167 -20.70 -9.65 18.93
N GLU A 168 -21.76 -10.15 19.56
CA GLU A 168 -23.09 -10.27 18.97
C GLU A 168 -23.72 -8.91 18.71
N SER A 169 -23.63 -8.00 19.69
CA SER A 169 -24.15 -6.63 19.57
C SER A 169 -23.37 -5.84 18.51
N TRP A 170 -22.05 -6.00 18.45
CA TRP A 170 -21.22 -5.37 17.42
C TRP A 170 -21.64 -5.83 16.01
N ALA A 171 -21.84 -7.13 15.82
CA ALA A 171 -22.26 -7.68 14.53
C ALA A 171 -23.69 -7.25 14.14
N SER A 172 -24.60 -7.14 15.12
CA SER A 172 -25.94 -6.59 14.89
C SER A 172 -25.88 -5.11 14.49
N GLU A 173 -25.00 -4.31 15.09
CA GLU A 173 -24.80 -2.91 14.71
C GLU A 173 -24.20 -2.78 13.31
N LEU A 174 -23.25 -3.63 12.93
CA LEU A 174 -22.74 -3.68 11.54
C LEU A 174 -23.88 -3.92 10.55
N CYS A 175 -24.76 -4.90 10.84
CA CYS A 175 -25.92 -5.18 9.99
C CYS A 175 -26.88 -3.98 9.93
N ALA A 176 -27.14 -3.31 11.06
CA ALA A 176 -28.01 -2.12 11.09
C ALA A 176 -27.42 -0.94 10.30
N LYS A 177 -26.10 -0.72 10.37
CA LYS A 177 -25.41 0.29 9.55
C LYS A 177 -25.52 -0.05 8.06
N LEU A 178 -25.34 -1.30 7.66
CA LEU A 178 -25.52 -1.75 6.27
C LEU A 178 -26.97 -1.60 5.78
N GLN A 179 -27.97 -1.91 6.60
CA GLN A 179 -29.39 -1.65 6.29
C GLN A 179 -29.64 -0.15 6.07
N THR A 180 -29.01 0.69 6.89
CA THR A 180 -29.08 2.14 6.74
C THR A 180 -28.44 2.59 5.42
N ILE A 181 -27.26 2.06 5.06
CA ILE A 181 -26.62 2.34 3.77
C ILE A 181 -27.54 1.93 2.61
N GLN A 182 -28.09 0.71 2.66
CA GLN A 182 -29.00 0.23 1.62
C GLN A 182 -30.24 1.10 1.47
N SER A 183 -30.87 1.49 2.59
CA SER A 183 -32.09 2.31 2.55
C SER A 183 -31.84 3.74 2.08
N GLN A 184 -30.71 4.36 2.47
CA GLN A 184 -30.41 5.76 2.14
C GLN A 184 -29.77 5.93 0.76
N PHE A 185 -28.94 4.97 0.32
CA PHE A 185 -28.12 5.10 -0.89
C PHE A 185 -28.50 4.09 -1.98
N GLY A 186 -29.39 3.15 -1.70
CA GLY A 186 -29.82 2.11 -2.64
C GLY A 186 -28.73 1.10 -2.99
N ALA A 187 -27.67 1.01 -2.19
CA ALA A 187 -26.47 0.23 -2.50
C ALA A 187 -25.98 -0.56 -1.27
N LEU A 188 -25.30 -1.68 -1.51
CA LEU A 188 -24.61 -2.49 -0.50
C LEU A 188 -23.24 -2.86 -1.06
N PRO A 189 -22.19 -2.99 -0.24
CA PRO A 189 -20.87 -3.38 -0.73
C PRO A 189 -20.90 -4.82 -1.26
N ASP A 190 -20.02 -5.13 -2.21
CA ASP A 190 -19.84 -6.50 -2.71
C ASP A 190 -19.12 -7.38 -1.67
N LEU A 191 -18.19 -6.77 -0.94
CA LEU A 191 -17.34 -7.43 0.04
C LEU A 191 -17.30 -6.67 1.37
N VAL A 192 -17.27 -7.39 2.49
CA VAL A 192 -17.05 -6.84 3.84
C VAL A 192 -15.80 -7.46 4.44
N GLU A 193 -14.82 -6.61 4.72
CA GLU A 193 -13.62 -6.93 5.50
C GLU A 193 -13.88 -6.59 6.98
N VAL A 194 -13.72 -7.58 7.87
CA VAL A 194 -13.91 -7.39 9.31
C VAL A 194 -12.59 -7.02 9.98
N GLY A 195 -12.54 -5.84 10.60
CA GLY A 195 -11.35 -5.30 11.25
C GLY A 195 -10.43 -4.56 10.28
N ASN A 196 -9.39 -3.94 10.84
CA ASN A 196 -8.28 -3.34 10.10
C ASN A 196 -7.05 -3.43 10.98
N GLU A 197 -6.00 -4.11 10.51
CA GLU A 197 -4.73 -4.29 11.22
C GLU A 197 -4.89 -4.73 12.68
N PRO A 198 -5.62 -5.82 12.98
CA PRO A 198 -5.83 -6.23 14.38
C PRO A 198 -4.52 -6.58 15.09
N ASP A 199 -3.45 -6.83 14.36
CA ASP A 199 -2.11 -7.08 14.89
C ASP A 199 -1.35 -5.82 15.32
N ARG A 200 -1.96 -4.65 15.16
CA ARG A 200 -1.41 -3.36 15.56
C ARG A 200 -2.10 -2.87 16.82
N PRO A 201 -1.35 -2.54 17.88
CA PRO A 201 -1.95 -1.97 19.08
C PRO A 201 -2.65 -0.64 18.76
N GLU A 202 -2.20 0.14 17.79
CA GLU A 202 -2.87 1.37 17.33
C GLU A 202 -4.25 1.14 16.67
N SER A 203 -4.64 -0.11 16.41
CA SER A 203 -5.92 -0.45 15.77
C SER A 203 -6.80 -1.39 16.61
N TRP A 204 -6.19 -2.24 17.45
CA TRP A 204 -6.90 -3.25 18.23
C TRP A 204 -6.12 -3.62 19.50
N ASP A 205 -6.80 -3.60 20.65
CA ASP A 205 -6.21 -3.97 21.96
C ASP A 205 -6.39 -5.46 22.31
N GLY A 206 -7.20 -6.19 21.54
CA GLY A 206 -7.52 -7.59 21.82
C GLY A 206 -6.47 -8.57 21.32
N SER A 207 -6.64 -9.83 21.71
CA SER A 207 -5.86 -10.96 21.21
C SER A 207 -6.35 -11.42 19.82
N LEU A 208 -5.62 -12.36 19.22
CA LEU A 208 -6.09 -13.09 18.04
C LEU A 208 -7.40 -13.84 18.32
N GLU A 209 -7.56 -14.42 19.52
CA GLU A 209 -8.79 -15.13 19.90
C GLU A 209 -9.98 -14.18 19.95
N ASP A 210 -9.80 -12.98 20.50
CA ASP A 210 -10.84 -11.94 20.52
C ASP A 210 -11.25 -11.53 19.10
N TYR A 211 -10.28 -11.37 18.20
CA TYR A 211 -10.56 -11.10 16.79
C TYR A 211 -11.32 -12.25 16.11
N LEU A 212 -10.91 -13.50 16.33
CA LEU A 212 -11.58 -14.68 15.74
C LEU A 212 -13.02 -14.83 16.26
N ASN A 213 -13.27 -14.49 17.53
CA ASN A 213 -14.62 -14.44 18.10
C ASN A 213 -15.48 -13.34 17.46
N LEU A 214 -14.91 -12.15 17.27
CA LEU A 214 -15.57 -11.05 16.54
C LEU A 214 -15.94 -11.48 15.11
N TYR A 215 -14.99 -12.07 14.38
CA TYR A 215 -15.20 -12.58 13.03
C TYR A 215 -16.29 -13.65 12.98
N SER A 216 -16.32 -14.57 13.94
CA SER A 216 -17.32 -15.65 14.03
C SER A 216 -18.73 -15.10 14.16
N SER A 217 -18.92 -14.10 15.02
CA SER A 217 -20.22 -13.43 15.19
C SER A 217 -20.62 -12.64 13.95
N ALA A 218 -19.69 -11.83 13.41
CA ALA A 218 -19.92 -10.99 12.25
C ALA A 218 -20.29 -11.82 11.00
N SER A 219 -19.52 -12.87 10.69
CA SER A 219 -19.74 -13.72 9.52
C SER A 219 -21.10 -14.42 9.53
N ARG A 220 -21.51 -14.96 10.68
CA ARG A 220 -22.81 -15.62 10.81
C ARG A 220 -23.98 -14.64 10.64
N GLN A 221 -23.92 -13.50 11.32
CA GLN A 221 -25.02 -12.52 11.24
C GLN A 221 -25.08 -11.85 9.87
N LEU A 222 -23.94 -11.49 9.29
CA LEU A 222 -23.89 -10.78 8.01
C LEU A 222 -24.48 -11.63 6.88
N ILE A 223 -24.05 -12.88 6.73
CA ILE A 223 -24.55 -13.77 5.67
C ILE A 223 -26.03 -14.12 5.87
N ALA A 224 -26.50 -14.20 7.12
CA ALA A 224 -27.92 -14.41 7.41
C ALA A 224 -28.80 -13.24 6.96
N HIS A 225 -28.33 -11.99 7.08
CA HIS A 225 -29.08 -10.80 6.67
C HIS A 225 -28.86 -10.46 5.18
N PHE A 226 -27.66 -10.69 4.67
CA PHE A 226 -27.22 -10.26 3.35
C PHE A 226 -26.48 -11.40 2.63
N PRO A 227 -27.19 -12.43 2.14
CA PRO A 227 -26.57 -13.61 1.53
C PRO A 227 -25.78 -13.32 0.23
N GLY A 228 -25.93 -12.12 -0.35
CA GLY A 228 -25.18 -11.68 -1.52
C GLY A 228 -23.86 -10.98 -1.21
N ILE A 229 -23.60 -10.61 0.05
CA ILE A 229 -22.34 -9.98 0.46
C ILE A 229 -21.32 -11.08 0.75
N ARG A 230 -20.09 -10.89 0.27
CA ARG A 230 -18.96 -11.77 0.57
C ARG A 230 -18.18 -11.25 1.77
N ILE A 231 -17.72 -12.13 2.65
CA ILE A 231 -17.04 -11.75 3.90
C ILE A 231 -15.64 -12.33 4.02
N GLY A 232 -14.72 -11.52 4.55
CA GLY A 232 -13.34 -11.89 4.75
C GLY A 232 -12.65 -11.02 5.79
N GLY A 233 -11.35 -11.22 5.92
CA GLY A 233 -10.52 -10.52 6.88
C GLY A 233 -9.05 -10.93 6.76
N MET A 234 -8.13 -10.28 7.45
CA MET A 234 -8.36 -9.39 8.59
C MET A 234 -7.88 -7.96 8.37
N GLY A 235 -7.42 -7.64 7.17
CA GLY A 235 -6.65 -6.43 6.90
C GLY A 235 -5.36 -6.40 7.73
N LEU A 236 -4.72 -7.56 7.94
CA LEU A 236 -3.51 -7.71 8.77
C LEU A 236 -2.40 -6.76 8.29
N ALA A 237 -1.71 -6.03 9.17
CA ALA A 237 -0.72 -5.03 8.76
C ALA A 237 0.47 -5.61 7.98
N GLY A 238 0.74 -6.90 8.17
CA GLY A 238 1.69 -7.65 7.35
C GLY A 238 1.46 -9.14 7.46
N SER A 239 1.62 -9.86 6.35
CA SER A 239 1.36 -11.30 6.29
C SER A 239 2.18 -12.16 7.26
N GLU A 240 3.37 -11.69 7.68
CA GLU A 240 4.26 -12.35 8.63
C GLU A 240 4.05 -11.89 10.09
N SER A 241 2.90 -11.31 10.41
CA SER A 241 2.60 -10.81 11.75
C SER A 241 2.80 -11.85 12.86
N GLN A 242 3.37 -11.39 13.98
CA GLN A 242 3.61 -12.21 15.18
C GLN A 242 2.33 -12.48 15.99
N MET A 243 1.22 -11.83 15.66
CA MET A 243 -0.08 -12.09 16.29
C MET A 243 -0.48 -13.57 16.23
N GLY A 244 -0.08 -14.26 15.15
CA GLY A 244 -0.32 -15.69 14.96
C GLY A 244 0.70 -16.63 15.63
N GLN A 245 1.64 -16.08 16.40
CA GLN A 245 2.73 -16.80 17.06
C GLN A 245 3.61 -17.58 16.08
N GLU A 246 3.53 -18.92 16.10
CA GLU A 246 4.32 -19.82 15.24
C GLU A 246 3.83 -19.80 13.78
N ASN A 247 2.56 -19.47 13.56
CA ASN A 247 1.91 -19.38 12.25
C ASN A 247 1.59 -17.92 11.89
N SER A 248 1.33 -17.66 10.60
CA SER A 248 0.68 -16.40 10.22
C SER A 248 -0.73 -16.35 10.80
N ALA A 249 -1.17 -15.19 11.31
CA ALA A 249 -2.56 -15.00 11.77
C ALA A 249 -3.59 -15.33 10.68
N LEU A 250 -3.23 -15.17 9.39
CA LEU A 250 -4.06 -15.57 8.25
C LEU A 250 -4.28 -17.08 8.18
N ILE A 251 -3.28 -17.89 8.54
CA ILE A 251 -3.40 -19.36 8.58
C ILE A 251 -4.30 -19.77 9.75
N ASN A 252 -4.10 -19.18 10.93
CA ASN A 252 -4.97 -19.42 12.09
C ASN A 252 -6.45 -19.07 11.77
N MET A 253 -6.68 -18.03 10.96
CA MET A 253 -8.04 -17.68 10.50
C MET A 253 -8.65 -18.74 9.58
N ILE A 254 -7.86 -19.35 8.67
CA ILE A 254 -8.32 -20.48 7.83
C ILE A 254 -8.75 -21.64 8.72
N GLU A 255 -7.87 -22.05 9.65
CA GLU A 255 -8.10 -23.17 10.57
C GLU A 255 -9.34 -22.93 11.45
N HIS A 256 -9.47 -21.72 12.00
CA HIS A 256 -10.63 -21.34 12.80
C HIS A 256 -11.94 -21.38 12.01
N CYS A 257 -11.94 -20.88 10.77
CA CYS A 257 -13.12 -20.91 9.92
C CYS A 257 -13.51 -22.33 9.51
N ASP A 258 -12.52 -23.19 9.24
CA ASP A 258 -12.75 -24.61 8.93
C ASP A 258 -13.37 -25.35 10.14
N ALA A 259 -12.73 -25.25 11.30
CA ALA A 259 -13.17 -25.92 12.53
C ALA A 259 -14.59 -25.50 12.98
N ASN A 260 -15.00 -24.27 12.69
CA ASN A 260 -16.28 -23.70 13.12
C ASN A 260 -17.33 -23.58 12.01
N ASN A 261 -17.03 -24.10 10.81
CA ASN A 261 -17.86 -24.02 9.61
C ASN A 261 -18.34 -22.58 9.32
N LEU A 262 -17.40 -21.62 9.34
CA LEU A 262 -17.66 -20.20 9.09
C LEU A 262 -17.47 -19.86 7.60
N PRO A 263 -18.27 -18.92 7.05
CA PRO A 263 -17.98 -18.30 5.77
C PRO A 263 -16.58 -17.69 5.76
N LEU A 264 -15.83 -17.87 4.67
CA LEU A 264 -14.54 -17.23 4.43
C LEU A 264 -14.36 -17.06 2.92
N ASP A 265 -14.88 -15.96 2.38
CA ASP A 265 -14.89 -15.70 0.95
C ASP A 265 -13.59 -15.10 0.44
N PHE A 266 -12.85 -14.41 1.30
CA PHE A 266 -11.52 -13.89 1.02
C PHE A 266 -10.67 -13.73 2.28
N LEU A 267 -9.35 -13.73 2.10
CA LEU A 267 -8.37 -13.29 3.11
C LEU A 267 -7.73 -11.97 2.66
N SER A 268 -7.40 -11.13 3.63
CA SER A 268 -6.80 -9.83 3.37
C SER A 268 -5.69 -9.44 4.34
N TRP A 269 -4.68 -8.76 3.81
CA TRP A 269 -3.56 -8.17 4.54
C TRP A 269 -3.03 -6.94 3.81
N HIS A 270 -2.10 -6.21 4.43
CA HIS A 270 -1.45 -5.04 3.86
C HIS A 270 0.00 -5.34 3.49
N ASN A 271 0.55 -4.58 2.54
CA ASN A 271 1.95 -4.72 2.11
C ASN A 271 2.60 -3.36 1.91
N TYR A 272 3.36 -2.92 2.91
CA TYR A 272 4.14 -1.69 2.82
C TYR A 272 5.63 -1.98 2.82
N GLY A 273 6.37 -1.36 1.89
CA GLY A 273 7.81 -1.52 1.78
C GLY A 273 8.23 -2.03 0.41
N MET A 274 8.92 -3.17 0.39
CA MET A 274 9.46 -3.75 -0.83
C MET A 274 8.33 -4.26 -1.74
N SER A 275 8.25 -3.74 -2.96
CA SER A 275 7.20 -4.09 -3.93
C SER A 275 7.10 -5.59 -4.21
N THR A 276 8.23 -6.29 -4.22
CA THR A 276 8.32 -7.73 -4.52
C THR A 276 8.35 -8.62 -3.27
N GLU A 277 8.04 -8.10 -2.08
CA GLU A 277 8.07 -8.87 -0.82
C GLU A 277 7.22 -10.14 -0.88
N ILE A 278 6.08 -10.08 -1.57
CA ILE A 278 5.19 -11.21 -1.80
C ILE A 278 5.83 -12.37 -2.57
N ARG A 279 6.82 -12.11 -3.43
CA ARG A 279 7.62 -13.16 -4.10
C ARG A 279 8.55 -13.85 -3.09
N TYR A 280 9.18 -13.05 -2.23
CA TYR A 280 10.13 -13.55 -1.25
C TYR A 280 9.47 -14.35 -0.12
N SER A 281 8.40 -13.81 0.48
CA SER A 281 7.71 -14.43 1.63
C SER A 281 6.97 -15.71 1.25
N ARG A 282 6.65 -15.89 -0.05
CA ARG A 282 5.81 -16.98 -0.58
C ARG A 282 4.46 -17.11 0.14
N ILE A 283 3.99 -16.02 0.77
CA ILE A 283 2.75 -16.05 1.55
C ILE A 283 1.57 -16.51 0.69
N ILE A 284 1.46 -16.00 -0.55
CA ILE A 284 0.37 -16.36 -1.47
C ILE A 284 0.34 -17.87 -1.70
N GLN A 285 1.49 -18.49 -2.00
CA GLN A 285 1.59 -19.94 -2.19
C GLN A 285 1.19 -20.71 -0.91
N ARG A 286 1.67 -20.27 0.26
CA ARG A 286 1.33 -20.90 1.54
C ARG A 286 -0.17 -20.83 1.81
N LEU A 287 -0.80 -19.67 1.61
CA LEU A 287 -2.23 -19.50 1.81
C LEU A 287 -3.05 -20.34 0.83
N ARG A 288 -2.68 -20.36 -0.47
CA ARG A 288 -3.35 -21.21 -1.46
C ARG A 288 -3.30 -22.70 -1.10
N ASN A 289 -2.16 -23.18 -0.60
CA ASN A 289 -2.01 -24.57 -0.16
C ASN A 289 -2.93 -24.85 1.05
N ASN A 290 -2.88 -24.02 2.10
CA ASN A 290 -3.72 -24.19 3.29
C ASN A 290 -5.22 -24.11 2.97
N LEU A 291 -5.63 -23.18 2.10
CA LEU A 291 -7.01 -23.05 1.63
C LEU A 291 -7.45 -24.28 0.84
N SER A 292 -6.59 -24.81 -0.04
CA SER A 292 -6.90 -26.01 -0.82
C SER A 292 -7.05 -27.24 0.07
N GLU A 293 -6.16 -27.41 1.05
CA GLU A 293 -6.21 -28.50 2.04
C GLU A 293 -7.47 -28.42 2.92
N SER A 294 -7.96 -27.21 3.19
CA SER A 294 -9.21 -26.96 3.93
C SER A 294 -10.47 -26.97 3.05
N GLY A 295 -10.39 -27.40 1.78
CA GLY A 295 -11.55 -27.42 0.86
C GLY A 295 -12.07 -26.04 0.43
N ARG A 296 -11.29 -24.98 0.63
CA ARG A 296 -11.62 -23.56 0.42
C ARG A 296 -10.81 -22.93 -0.72
N ALA A 297 -10.51 -23.71 -1.77
CA ALA A 297 -9.68 -23.27 -2.90
C ALA A 297 -10.20 -22.01 -3.64
N ASN A 298 -11.50 -21.69 -3.51
CA ASN A 298 -12.13 -20.51 -4.12
C ASN A 298 -12.05 -19.24 -3.26
N THR A 299 -11.50 -19.30 -2.03
CA THR A 299 -11.30 -18.11 -1.19
C THR A 299 -10.29 -17.19 -1.88
N GLU A 300 -10.69 -15.93 -2.10
CA GLU A 300 -9.83 -14.94 -2.75
C GLU A 300 -8.73 -14.44 -1.79
N LEU A 301 -7.61 -13.98 -2.34
CA LEU A 301 -6.51 -13.38 -1.60
C LEU A 301 -6.35 -11.92 -2.03
N PHE A 302 -6.48 -11.00 -1.08
CA PHE A 302 -6.38 -9.56 -1.31
C PHE A 302 -5.27 -8.89 -0.52
N ILE A 303 -4.62 -7.92 -1.16
CA ILE A 303 -3.81 -6.93 -0.46
C ILE A 303 -4.58 -5.62 -0.39
N THR A 304 -5.31 -5.39 0.69
CA THR A 304 -6.30 -4.31 0.81
C THR A 304 -5.69 -2.93 1.09
N GLU A 305 -4.40 -2.86 1.38
CA GLU A 305 -3.58 -1.65 1.31
C GLU A 305 -2.13 -1.99 0.92
N TRP A 306 -1.54 -1.18 0.06
CA TRP A 306 -0.11 -1.25 -0.22
C TRP A 306 0.42 0.07 -0.81
N ASN A 307 1.67 0.39 -0.47
CA ASN A 307 2.49 1.47 -1.03
C ASN A 307 3.94 1.31 -0.52
N ILE A 308 4.84 2.27 -0.79
CA ILE A 308 6.21 2.27 -0.27
C ILE A 308 6.22 2.24 1.26
N ARG A 309 5.36 3.04 1.92
CA ARG A 309 5.18 3.08 3.38
C ARG A 309 3.73 3.48 3.73
N PRO A 310 3.26 3.20 4.96
CA PRO A 310 1.92 3.62 5.39
C PRO A 310 1.83 5.11 5.77
N ASN A 311 2.95 5.83 5.87
CA ASN A 311 3.01 7.24 6.24
C ASN A 311 4.34 7.90 5.84
N THR A 312 4.37 9.22 5.94
CA THR A 312 5.51 10.10 5.58
C THR A 312 6.41 10.47 6.77
N LEU A 313 6.18 9.91 7.96
CA LEU A 313 6.83 10.36 9.20
C LEU A 313 8.36 10.20 9.19
N LEU A 314 8.87 9.19 8.48
CA LEU A 314 10.31 8.94 8.37
C LEU A 314 10.94 9.67 7.18
N SER A 315 10.26 9.62 6.04
CA SER A 315 10.57 10.31 4.79
C SER A 315 9.35 10.14 3.89
N GLY A 316 9.13 11.09 2.98
CA GLY A 316 8.05 10.96 2.01
C GLY A 316 8.32 11.55 0.63
N LEU A 317 9.53 12.06 0.35
CA LEU A 317 9.87 12.54 -1.00
C LEU A 317 9.70 11.45 -2.06
N GLU A 318 9.91 10.19 -1.68
CA GLU A 318 9.77 9.04 -2.56
C GLU A 318 8.33 8.76 -3.03
N PHE A 319 7.32 9.35 -2.37
CA PHE A 319 5.94 9.31 -2.86
C PHE A 319 5.68 10.32 -3.99
N ASP A 320 6.53 11.35 -4.10
CA ASP A 320 6.41 12.43 -5.08
C ASP A 320 7.32 12.24 -6.31
N ASP A 321 8.27 11.29 -6.24
CA ASP A 321 9.23 11.00 -7.31
C ASP A 321 8.97 9.66 -8.01
N SER A 322 9.92 9.26 -8.85
CA SER A 322 9.83 8.06 -9.70
C SER A 322 9.87 6.74 -8.92
N HIS A 323 10.27 6.74 -7.64
CA HIS A 323 10.19 5.55 -6.80
C HIS A 323 8.75 5.06 -6.64
N GLY A 324 7.77 5.97 -6.49
CA GLY A 324 6.35 5.62 -6.47
C GLY A 324 5.89 4.87 -7.73
N ALA A 325 6.40 5.27 -8.90
CA ALA A 325 6.12 4.59 -10.17
C ALA A 325 6.78 3.21 -10.25
N ALA A 326 8.04 3.10 -9.80
CA ALA A 326 8.80 1.87 -9.81
C ALA A 326 8.20 0.83 -8.86
N ASN A 327 7.88 1.23 -7.63
CA ASN A 327 7.25 0.39 -6.63
C ASN A 327 5.88 -0.11 -7.10
N LEU A 328 5.05 0.77 -7.66
CA LEU A 328 3.74 0.42 -8.22
C LEU A 328 3.84 -0.64 -9.33
N THR A 329 4.73 -0.40 -10.29
CA THR A 329 4.90 -1.28 -11.44
C THR A 329 5.42 -2.66 -10.99
N SER A 330 6.43 -2.68 -10.12
CA SER A 330 7.01 -3.92 -9.60
C SER A 330 6.03 -4.72 -8.75
N PHE A 331 5.24 -4.05 -7.90
CA PHE A 331 4.24 -4.71 -7.06
C PHE A 331 3.12 -5.32 -7.91
N LEU A 332 2.60 -4.59 -8.90
CA LEU A 332 1.53 -5.08 -9.77
C LEU A 332 2.01 -6.22 -10.69
N ALA A 333 3.26 -6.16 -11.17
CA ALA A 333 3.89 -7.27 -11.89
C ALA A 333 3.97 -8.52 -10.99
N ALA A 334 4.52 -8.40 -9.78
CA ALA A 334 4.63 -9.50 -8.83
C ALA A 334 3.26 -10.06 -8.44
N SER A 335 2.25 -9.20 -8.24
CA SER A 335 0.90 -9.59 -7.89
C SER A 335 0.21 -10.36 -9.02
N HIS A 336 0.44 -9.95 -10.28
CA HIS A 336 -0.04 -10.69 -11.44
C HIS A 336 0.57 -12.09 -11.50
N ASP A 337 1.91 -12.17 -11.44
CA ASP A 337 2.68 -13.41 -11.57
C ASP A 337 2.32 -14.45 -10.50
N LEU A 338 2.08 -13.99 -9.28
CA LEU A 338 1.77 -14.86 -8.14
C LEU A 338 0.28 -15.22 -8.06
N GLY A 339 -0.57 -14.66 -8.92
CA GLY A 339 -2.00 -14.96 -8.93
C GLY A 339 -2.74 -14.40 -7.71
N LEU A 340 -2.41 -13.18 -7.28
CA LEU A 340 -3.22 -12.42 -6.33
C LEU A 340 -4.57 -12.06 -6.97
N ASP A 341 -5.68 -12.10 -6.22
CA ASP A 341 -7.02 -11.87 -6.78
C ASP A 341 -7.42 -10.39 -6.82
N GLY A 342 -6.72 -9.55 -6.08
CA GLY A 342 -6.95 -8.11 -6.03
C GLY A 342 -6.03 -7.40 -5.06
N SER A 343 -5.81 -6.11 -5.30
CA SER A 343 -5.07 -5.24 -4.38
C SER A 343 -5.57 -3.80 -4.46
N CYS A 344 -5.38 -3.00 -3.41
CA CYS A 344 -5.75 -1.59 -3.39
C CYS A 344 -4.54 -0.71 -3.09
N PHE A 345 -4.15 0.13 -4.05
CA PHE A 345 -3.08 1.11 -3.84
C PHE A 345 -3.51 2.13 -2.79
N PHE A 346 -2.65 2.36 -1.81
CA PHE A 346 -2.87 3.31 -0.73
C PHE A 346 -2.00 4.55 -0.95
N MET A 347 -2.48 5.64 -1.56
CA MET A 347 -3.89 6.01 -1.77
C MET A 347 -4.05 6.97 -2.95
N LEU A 348 -5.28 7.30 -3.31
CA LEU A 348 -5.57 8.08 -4.52
C LEU A 348 -5.08 9.54 -4.44
N LEU A 349 -5.41 10.24 -3.37
CA LEU A 349 -5.28 11.70 -3.26
C LEU A 349 -4.50 12.09 -2.01
N ASP A 350 -3.60 13.06 -2.13
CA ASP A 350 -3.00 13.72 -0.98
C ASP A 350 -4.06 14.43 -0.14
N LEU A 351 -4.13 14.07 1.14
CA LEU A 351 -4.93 14.78 2.11
C LEU A 351 -4.05 15.85 2.76
N GLU A 352 -4.33 17.13 2.48
CA GLU A 352 -3.61 18.23 3.11
C GLU A 352 -3.86 18.28 4.62
N LYS A 353 -2.82 18.71 5.33
CA LYS A 353 -2.89 19.21 6.69
C LYS A 353 -2.70 20.74 6.61
N ASP A 354 -3.76 21.48 6.95
CA ASP A 354 -3.87 22.93 7.13
C ASP A 354 -3.21 23.89 6.11
N GLY A 355 -4.05 24.73 5.49
CA GLY A 355 -3.81 26.12 5.02
C GLY A 355 -2.76 26.43 3.94
N ALA A 356 -1.70 25.62 3.80
CA ALA A 356 -0.54 25.86 2.95
C ALA A 356 -0.44 24.86 1.79
N ILE A 357 0.18 25.29 0.67
CA ILE A 357 0.40 24.45 -0.51
C ILE A 357 1.49 23.42 -0.20
N GLN A 358 1.08 22.18 0.07
CA GLN A 358 1.96 21.06 0.43
C GLN A 358 2.23 20.11 -0.74
N ASP A 359 1.71 20.38 -1.94
CA ASP A 359 1.96 19.55 -3.12
C ASP A 359 3.46 19.35 -3.33
N LEU A 360 3.85 18.09 -3.53
CA LEU A 360 5.21 17.69 -3.89
C LEU A 360 6.26 18.07 -2.82
N THR A 361 5.91 17.98 -1.53
CA THR A 361 6.82 18.28 -0.40
C THR A 361 7.26 17.04 0.38
N GLY A 362 6.79 15.86 -0.02
CA GLY A 362 6.98 14.60 0.70
C GLY A 362 6.11 14.46 1.94
N ASN A 363 5.10 15.32 2.13
CA ASN A 363 4.24 15.30 3.31
C ASN A 363 3.00 14.40 3.17
N ALA A 364 2.73 13.87 1.97
CA ALA A 364 1.57 13.03 1.69
C ALA A 364 1.89 11.88 0.70
N LEU A 365 1.01 10.87 0.66
CA LEU A 365 1.24 9.55 0.06
C LEU A 365 0.49 9.31 -1.26
N GLY A 366 -0.41 10.22 -1.62
CA GLY A 366 -1.38 10.05 -2.69
C GLY A 366 -0.75 9.99 -4.07
N ALA A 367 -1.37 9.26 -5.00
CA ALA A 367 -0.97 9.26 -6.41
C ALA A 367 -1.25 10.61 -7.10
N LEU A 368 -2.26 11.35 -6.63
CA LEU A 368 -2.55 12.73 -7.00
C LEU A 368 -2.16 13.66 -5.85
N SER A 369 -1.58 14.81 -6.19
CA SER A 369 -1.44 15.91 -5.22
C SER A 369 -2.80 16.52 -4.88
N SER A 370 -2.86 17.36 -3.85
CA SER A 370 -4.11 18.00 -3.40
C SER A 370 -4.73 18.93 -4.45
N HIS A 371 -3.89 19.52 -5.31
CA HIS A 371 -4.31 20.31 -6.49
C HIS A 371 -4.39 19.50 -7.78
N GLY A 372 -4.25 18.17 -7.69
CA GLY A 372 -4.46 17.28 -8.82
C GLY A 372 -3.27 17.16 -9.77
N ILE A 373 -2.05 17.51 -9.32
CA ILE A 373 -0.84 17.15 -10.07
C ILE A 373 -0.72 15.62 -10.03
N LYS A 374 -0.69 15.01 -11.21
CA LYS A 374 -0.42 13.58 -11.36
C LYS A 374 1.04 13.28 -11.01
N LYS A 375 1.24 12.58 -9.90
CA LYS A 375 2.57 12.12 -9.49
C LYS A 375 3.00 10.92 -10.35
N PRO A 376 4.29 10.53 -10.31
CA PRO A 376 4.79 9.43 -11.13
C PRO A 376 4.03 8.12 -10.95
N ALA A 377 3.58 7.80 -9.73
CA ALA A 377 2.75 6.62 -9.47
C ALA A 377 1.43 6.64 -10.27
N TYR A 378 0.73 7.78 -10.33
CA TYR A 378 -0.50 7.92 -11.13
C TYR A 378 -0.22 7.75 -12.63
N ARG A 379 0.87 8.37 -13.11
CA ARG A 379 1.31 8.26 -14.51
C ARG A 379 1.69 6.83 -14.88
N ALA A 380 2.24 6.05 -13.95
CA ALA A 380 2.47 4.62 -14.15
C ALA A 380 1.15 3.84 -14.24
N MET A 381 0.12 4.18 -13.44
CA MET A 381 -1.22 3.57 -13.57
C MET A 381 -1.81 3.78 -14.97
N GLU A 382 -1.64 4.96 -15.59
CA GLU A 382 -2.10 5.23 -16.96
C GLU A 382 -1.61 4.16 -17.97
N PHE A 383 -0.37 3.68 -17.82
CA PHE A 383 0.18 2.63 -18.68
C PHE A 383 -0.13 1.21 -18.21
N VAL A 384 -0.01 0.95 -16.91
CA VAL A 384 -0.23 -0.40 -16.36
C VAL A 384 -1.69 -0.82 -16.51
N PHE A 385 -2.65 0.08 -16.29
CA PHE A 385 -4.08 -0.24 -16.40
C PHE A 385 -4.54 -0.38 -17.85
N GLN A 386 -3.88 0.32 -18.78
CA GLN A 386 -4.02 0.03 -20.20
C GLN A 386 -3.53 -1.39 -20.49
N CYS A 387 -2.31 -1.74 -20.09
CA CYS A 387 -1.75 -3.08 -20.31
C CYS A 387 -2.64 -4.17 -19.70
N ALA A 388 -3.25 -3.91 -18.54
CA ALA A 388 -4.12 -4.85 -17.85
C ALA A 388 -5.37 -5.24 -18.66
N GLN A 389 -5.79 -4.42 -19.61
CA GLN A 389 -6.94 -4.66 -20.50
C GLN A 389 -6.55 -5.30 -21.83
N GLU A 390 -5.26 -5.30 -22.16
CA GLU A 390 -4.71 -5.88 -23.39
C GLU A 390 -4.29 -7.34 -23.16
N ALA A 391 -4.05 -8.10 -24.24
CA ALA A 391 -3.62 -9.48 -24.11
C ALA A 391 -2.25 -9.53 -23.40
N SER A 392 -2.14 -10.28 -22.29
CA SER A 392 -0.88 -10.35 -21.55
C SER A 392 0.18 -11.09 -22.37
N LEU A 393 1.44 -10.71 -22.22
CA LEU A 393 2.58 -11.45 -22.74
C LEU A 393 3.35 -12.05 -21.58
N PRO A 394 3.66 -13.36 -21.60
CA PRO A 394 4.51 -13.96 -20.57
C PRO A 394 5.86 -13.25 -20.49
N VAL A 395 6.21 -12.82 -19.27
CA VAL A 395 7.52 -12.26 -18.95
C VAL A 395 8.27 -13.24 -18.06
N VAL A 396 9.51 -13.55 -18.44
CA VAL A 396 10.40 -14.38 -17.64
C VAL A 396 11.53 -13.50 -17.12
N LEU A 397 11.51 -13.28 -15.81
CA LEU A 397 12.60 -12.64 -15.09
C LEU A 397 13.71 -13.64 -14.75
N PRO A 398 14.93 -13.17 -14.45
CA PRO A 398 15.98 -14.01 -13.89
C PRO A 398 15.58 -14.64 -12.54
N ASP A 399 16.20 -15.77 -12.21
CA ASP A 399 16.03 -16.40 -10.89
C ASP A 399 16.48 -15.44 -9.78
N ASN A 400 15.69 -15.38 -8.70
CA ASN A 400 15.93 -14.50 -7.54
C ASN A 400 16.00 -13.00 -7.88
N GLU A 401 15.30 -12.55 -8.92
CA GLU A 401 15.16 -11.13 -9.24
C GLU A 401 14.07 -10.47 -8.39
N PHE A 402 14.48 -9.51 -7.56
CA PHE A 402 13.59 -8.80 -6.63
C PHE A 402 13.54 -7.27 -6.87
N ALA A 403 14.43 -6.72 -7.68
CA ALA A 403 14.43 -5.30 -8.01
C ALA A 403 13.66 -4.99 -9.31
N LEU A 404 13.61 -5.93 -10.27
CA LEU A 404 12.90 -5.71 -11.53
C LEU A 404 11.42 -6.07 -11.47
N GLY A 405 10.61 -5.11 -11.93
CA GLY A 405 9.23 -5.27 -12.32
C GLY A 405 9.08 -5.22 -13.83
N ALA A 406 8.25 -6.07 -14.41
CA ALA A 406 7.99 -6.05 -15.84
C ALA A 406 6.56 -6.48 -16.15
N ILE A 407 5.84 -5.62 -16.86
CA ILE A 407 4.51 -5.91 -17.40
C ILE A 407 4.61 -5.81 -18.91
N ALA A 408 4.10 -6.83 -19.60
CA ALA A 408 4.08 -6.84 -21.05
C ALA A 408 2.68 -7.20 -21.55
N SER A 409 2.23 -6.50 -22.58
CA SER A 409 0.94 -6.76 -23.22
C SER A 409 1.01 -6.51 -24.73
N GLN A 410 0.02 -7.01 -25.45
CA GLN A 410 -0.10 -6.84 -26.89
C GLN A 410 -1.52 -6.43 -27.27
N SER A 411 -1.61 -5.44 -28.16
CA SER A 411 -2.86 -4.98 -28.77
C SER A 411 -2.64 -4.56 -30.21
N ALA A 412 -3.45 -5.11 -31.12
CA ALA A 412 -3.37 -4.85 -32.56
C ALA A 412 -1.95 -4.97 -33.15
N GLY A 413 -1.18 -5.98 -32.71
CA GLY A 413 0.18 -6.24 -33.18
C GLY A 413 1.27 -5.35 -32.55
N ARG A 414 0.90 -4.36 -31.75
CA ARG A 414 1.83 -3.52 -30.97
C ARG A 414 2.02 -4.12 -29.58
N THR A 415 3.28 -4.27 -29.19
CA THR A 415 3.69 -4.72 -27.85
C THR A 415 3.92 -3.51 -26.96
N THR A 416 3.37 -3.51 -25.75
CA THR A 416 3.68 -2.53 -24.71
C THR A 416 4.50 -3.20 -23.63
N LEU A 417 5.64 -2.61 -23.27
CA LEU A 417 6.47 -3.03 -22.13
C LEU A 417 6.48 -1.91 -21.10
N VAL A 418 6.20 -2.22 -19.84
CA VAL A 418 6.38 -1.33 -18.69
C VAL A 418 7.39 -1.99 -17.78
N LEU A 419 8.57 -1.39 -17.64
CA LEU A 419 9.71 -1.96 -16.93
C LEU A 419 10.10 -1.06 -15.77
N ALA A 420 10.24 -1.63 -14.59
CA ALA A 420 10.64 -0.92 -13.39
C ALA A 420 11.93 -1.49 -12.81
N ASN A 421 12.74 -0.61 -12.25
CA ASN A 421 13.84 -0.96 -11.36
C ASN A 421 13.55 -0.32 -10.00
N ASP A 422 13.07 -1.13 -9.05
CA ASP A 422 12.75 -0.78 -7.67
C ASP A 422 13.74 -1.52 -6.74
N PRO A 423 14.94 -0.96 -6.51
CA PRO A 423 15.99 -1.66 -5.77
C PRO A 423 15.60 -2.04 -4.36
N VAL A 424 16.07 -3.20 -3.92
CA VAL A 424 15.83 -3.70 -2.58
C VAL A 424 16.84 -3.14 -1.60
N SER A 425 16.38 -2.72 -0.41
CA SER A 425 17.26 -2.18 0.62
C SER A 425 18.39 -3.15 1.04
N PRO A 426 19.66 -2.71 1.09
CA PRO A 426 20.78 -3.48 1.61
C PRO A 426 20.55 -3.98 3.03
N ARG A 427 19.86 -3.17 3.85
CA ARG A 427 19.52 -3.54 5.23
C ARG A 427 18.52 -4.68 5.26
N TRP A 428 17.54 -4.68 4.35
CA TRP A 428 16.59 -5.77 4.20
C TRP A 428 17.31 -7.04 3.73
N VAL A 429 18.15 -6.94 2.69
CA VAL A 429 18.95 -8.05 2.15
C VAL A 429 19.83 -8.67 3.23
N PHE A 430 20.55 -7.84 3.99
CA PHE A 430 21.35 -8.28 5.13
C PHE A 430 20.53 -9.03 6.17
N SER A 431 19.39 -8.44 6.59
CA SER A 431 18.58 -8.97 7.68
C SER A 431 17.85 -10.26 7.30
N LYS A 432 17.34 -10.36 6.07
CA LYS A 432 16.68 -11.56 5.57
C LYS A 432 17.70 -12.66 5.27
N SER A 433 18.83 -12.34 4.62
CA SER A 433 19.90 -13.32 4.40
C SER A 433 20.47 -13.86 5.72
N CYS A 434 20.68 -13.02 6.76
CA CYS A 434 21.08 -13.53 8.07
C CYS A 434 20.13 -14.62 8.58
N ARG A 435 18.81 -14.39 8.50
CA ARG A 435 17.81 -15.36 8.92
C ARG A 435 17.84 -16.65 8.08
N GLU A 436 18.05 -16.54 6.76
CA GLU A 436 18.22 -17.71 5.88
C GLU A 436 19.39 -18.60 6.30
N TYR A 437 20.50 -17.99 6.73
CA TYR A 437 21.68 -18.71 7.23
C TYR A 437 21.59 -19.09 8.71
N GLY A 438 20.42 -18.92 9.36
CA GLY A 438 20.25 -19.22 10.79
C GLY A 438 20.96 -18.24 11.73
N LEU A 439 21.45 -17.11 11.21
CA LEU A 439 22.10 -16.05 11.97
C LEU A 439 21.07 -15.04 12.49
N ARG A 440 21.38 -14.42 13.63
CA ARG A 440 20.57 -13.34 14.20
C ARG A 440 21.05 -11.99 13.66
N PRO A 441 20.23 -11.25 12.88
CA PRO A 441 20.67 -10.00 12.24
C PRO A 441 21.25 -8.97 13.22
N GLY A 442 20.58 -8.76 14.36
CA GLY A 442 21.03 -7.81 15.38
C GLY A 442 22.40 -8.18 15.96
N VAL A 443 22.61 -9.46 16.28
CA VAL A 443 23.90 -9.96 16.80
C VAL A 443 25.01 -9.78 15.78
N MET A 444 24.74 -10.09 14.50
CA MET A 444 25.74 -9.90 13.44
C MET A 444 26.05 -8.42 13.22
N LEU A 445 25.04 -7.55 13.27
CA LEU A 445 25.23 -6.12 13.10
C LEU A 445 26.06 -5.52 14.25
N ASP A 446 25.81 -5.91 15.49
CA ASP A 446 26.57 -5.43 16.65
C ASP A 446 28.02 -5.95 16.63
N LEU A 447 28.23 -7.18 16.17
CA LEU A 447 29.57 -7.72 15.97
C LEU A 447 30.35 -6.94 14.91
N LEU A 448 29.74 -6.67 13.75
CA LEU A 448 30.36 -5.86 12.68
C LEU A 448 30.75 -4.48 13.22
N LYS A 449 29.83 -3.80 13.93
CA LYS A 449 30.11 -2.51 14.57
C LYS A 449 31.28 -2.59 15.55
N GLY A 450 31.33 -3.65 16.37
CA GLY A 450 32.38 -3.87 17.37
C GLY A 450 33.79 -3.98 16.78
N ILE A 451 33.91 -4.38 15.51
CA ILE A 451 35.19 -4.43 14.78
C ILE A 451 35.37 -3.29 13.77
N GLY A 452 34.55 -2.24 13.84
CA GLY A 452 34.62 -1.09 12.93
C GLY A 452 34.16 -1.38 11.50
N ALA A 453 33.36 -2.43 11.30
CA ALA A 453 32.81 -2.84 10.01
C ALA A 453 31.29 -2.59 9.94
N SER A 454 30.72 -2.73 8.75
CA SER A 454 29.27 -2.67 8.53
C SER A 454 28.87 -3.53 7.33
N PRO A 455 27.57 -3.75 7.09
CA PRO A 455 27.11 -4.41 5.86
C PRO A 455 27.62 -3.77 4.56
N LEU A 456 27.91 -2.47 4.61
CA LEU A 456 28.34 -1.66 3.46
C LEU A 456 29.85 -1.36 3.47
N ASN A 457 30.56 -1.80 4.51
CA ASN A 457 32.00 -1.72 4.66
C ASN A 457 32.48 -3.03 5.29
N PRO A 458 32.57 -4.11 4.49
CA PRO A 458 32.77 -5.46 5.00
C PRO A 458 34.16 -5.64 5.63
N PRO A 459 34.28 -6.42 6.72
CA PRO A 459 35.57 -6.81 7.26
C PRO A 459 36.23 -7.92 6.43
N SER A 460 37.48 -8.26 6.76
CA SER A 460 38.08 -9.49 6.25
C SER A 460 37.52 -10.73 6.97
N LEU A 461 37.55 -11.89 6.30
CA LEU A 461 37.22 -13.17 6.94
C LEU A 461 38.04 -13.40 8.22
N ASN A 462 39.32 -13.02 8.24
CA ASN A 462 40.18 -13.18 9.41
C ASN A 462 39.73 -12.28 10.58
N SER A 463 39.23 -11.07 10.28
CA SER A 463 38.67 -10.18 11.29
C SER A 463 37.42 -10.76 11.94
N LEU A 464 36.55 -11.43 11.18
CA LEU A 464 35.37 -12.13 11.71
C LEU A 464 35.74 -13.33 12.59
N LEU A 465 36.74 -14.12 12.18
CA LEU A 465 37.25 -15.23 13.00
C LEU A 465 37.86 -14.72 14.31
N THR A 466 38.62 -13.63 14.24
CA THR A 466 39.20 -12.97 15.42
C THR A 466 38.12 -12.40 16.34
N ALA A 467 36.99 -11.95 15.78
CA ALA A 467 35.82 -11.49 16.52
C ALA A 467 35.02 -12.63 17.20
N GLY A 468 35.44 -13.88 17.01
CA GLY A 468 34.86 -15.04 17.70
C GLY A 468 33.78 -15.78 16.92
N LEU A 469 33.55 -15.48 15.63
CA LEU A 469 32.68 -16.30 14.79
C LEU A 469 33.30 -17.67 14.53
N THR A 470 32.43 -18.68 14.40
CA THR A 470 32.85 -19.95 13.84
C THR A 470 33.27 -19.77 12.39
N LYS A 471 34.06 -20.70 11.85
CA LYS A 471 34.47 -20.67 10.45
C LYS A 471 33.29 -20.73 9.48
N GLU A 472 32.22 -21.41 9.88
CA GLU A 472 30.99 -21.53 9.11
C GLU A 472 30.22 -20.21 9.11
N ASP A 473 29.92 -19.67 10.30
CA ASP A 473 29.20 -18.39 10.42
C ASP A 473 29.95 -17.24 9.76
N ALA A 474 31.28 -17.20 9.88
CA ALA A 474 32.10 -16.17 9.25
C ALA A 474 32.00 -16.23 7.72
N ARG A 475 31.94 -17.44 7.13
CA ARG A 475 31.75 -17.62 5.68
C ARG A 475 30.35 -17.25 5.25
N SER A 476 29.33 -17.67 5.98
CA SER A 476 27.94 -17.29 5.74
C SER A 476 27.78 -15.78 5.77
N LEU A 477 28.37 -15.12 6.77
CA LEU A 477 28.35 -13.66 6.90
C LEU A 477 29.07 -12.98 5.72
N MET A 478 30.20 -13.49 5.24
CA MET A 478 30.84 -12.92 4.03
C MET A 478 29.90 -12.95 2.81
N VAL A 479 29.18 -14.05 2.58
CA VAL A 479 28.20 -14.14 1.47
C VAL A 479 27.06 -13.14 1.68
N ILE A 480 26.57 -12.97 2.91
CA ILE A 480 25.52 -12.00 3.25
C ILE A 480 25.99 -10.56 2.97
N LEU A 481 27.24 -10.25 3.30
CA LEU A 481 27.84 -8.94 3.04
C LEU A 481 27.97 -8.66 1.55
N ASP A 482 28.43 -9.63 0.75
CA ASP A 482 28.51 -9.49 -0.71
C ASP A 482 27.13 -9.21 -1.33
N ARG A 483 26.08 -9.89 -0.85
CA ARG A 483 24.69 -9.63 -1.27
C ARG A 483 24.23 -8.21 -0.90
N SER A 484 24.63 -7.74 0.27
CA SER A 484 24.28 -6.40 0.76
C SER A 484 24.99 -5.31 -0.05
N LEU A 485 26.23 -5.55 -0.48
CA LEU A 485 26.96 -4.65 -1.38
C LEU A 485 26.35 -4.61 -2.78
N GLU A 486 25.88 -5.75 -3.29
CA GLU A 486 25.18 -5.77 -4.58
C GLU A 486 23.85 -5.00 -4.51
N ALA A 487 23.11 -5.13 -3.40
CA ALA A 487 21.94 -4.29 -3.14
C ALA A 487 22.28 -2.80 -3.15
N GLN A 488 23.39 -2.42 -2.50
CA GLN A 488 23.84 -1.04 -2.46
C GLN A 488 24.23 -0.53 -3.85
N ARG A 489 24.87 -1.37 -4.66
CA ARG A 489 25.20 -1.03 -6.04
C ARG A 489 23.93 -0.72 -6.83
N LEU A 490 22.89 -1.54 -6.72
CA LEU A 490 21.61 -1.33 -7.41
C LEU A 490 20.81 -0.12 -6.91
N GLU A 491 20.96 0.27 -5.65
CA GLU A 491 20.38 1.51 -5.12
C GLU A 491 21.08 2.77 -5.67
N ASN A 492 22.37 2.70 -5.99
CA ASN A 492 23.18 3.88 -6.32
C ASN A 492 23.52 4.00 -7.81
N GLU A 493 23.48 2.90 -8.55
CA GLU A 493 23.96 2.83 -9.92
C GLU A 493 22.88 2.28 -10.84
N ALA A 494 22.85 2.82 -12.05
CA ALA A 494 22.02 2.26 -13.10
C ALA A 494 22.48 0.85 -13.49
N ARG A 495 21.52 0.02 -13.90
CA ARG A 495 21.79 -1.33 -14.40
C ARG A 495 21.45 -1.43 -15.88
N VAL A 496 22.31 -2.09 -16.63
CA VAL A 496 22.02 -2.46 -18.02
C VAL A 496 21.14 -3.70 -18.01
N ILE A 497 20.02 -3.64 -18.73
CA ILE A 497 19.15 -4.79 -18.97
C ILE A 497 19.08 -5.13 -20.46
N GLU A 498 18.99 -6.42 -20.74
CA GLU A 498 18.78 -6.96 -22.08
C GLU A 498 17.43 -7.67 -22.13
N ILE A 499 16.55 -7.25 -23.03
CA ILE A 499 15.20 -7.78 -23.18
C ILE A 499 15.13 -8.52 -24.49
N GLN A 500 14.92 -9.82 -24.42
CA GLN A 500 14.71 -10.67 -25.58
C GLN A 500 13.24 -10.75 -25.93
N LEU A 501 12.89 -10.33 -27.15
CA LEU A 501 11.54 -10.42 -27.68
C LEU A 501 11.40 -11.73 -28.49
N GLU A 502 10.92 -12.78 -27.83
CA GLU A 502 10.75 -14.09 -28.47
C GLU A 502 9.55 -14.07 -29.41
N GLY A 503 9.80 -14.22 -30.70
CA GLY A 503 8.79 -14.14 -31.75
C GLY A 503 8.82 -12.87 -32.58
N MET A 504 9.71 -11.91 -32.26
CA MET A 504 9.88 -10.67 -33.02
C MET A 504 11.28 -10.61 -33.64
N ALA A 505 11.38 -10.65 -34.97
CA ALA A 505 12.69 -10.71 -35.65
C ALA A 505 13.39 -9.37 -35.81
N ALA A 506 12.62 -8.29 -36.02
CA ALA A 506 13.14 -6.94 -36.31
C ALA A 506 12.33 -5.87 -35.55
N PRO A 507 12.40 -5.84 -34.21
CA PRO A 507 11.67 -4.86 -33.41
C PRO A 507 12.01 -3.42 -33.81
N SER A 508 10.99 -2.58 -33.86
CA SER A 508 11.10 -1.13 -33.90
C SER A 508 10.37 -0.52 -32.71
N ILE A 509 10.90 0.57 -32.17
CA ILE A 509 10.29 1.25 -31.01
C ILE A 509 9.62 2.53 -31.52
N SER A 510 8.30 2.60 -31.40
CA SER A 510 7.50 3.75 -31.86
C SER A 510 7.34 4.83 -30.81
N ALA A 511 7.51 4.51 -29.52
CA ALA A 511 7.47 5.49 -28.44
C ALA A 511 8.20 5.00 -27.18
N VAL A 512 8.81 5.93 -26.45
CA VAL A 512 9.42 5.73 -25.13
C VAL A 512 8.90 6.77 -24.15
N TRP A 513 8.62 6.36 -22.92
CA TRP A 513 8.44 7.27 -21.78
C TRP A 513 9.33 6.83 -20.64
N ARG A 514 9.94 7.78 -19.93
CA ARG A 514 10.80 7.53 -18.79
C ARG A 514 10.29 8.23 -17.54
N PHE A 515 10.56 7.59 -16.40
CA PHE A 515 10.27 8.05 -15.06
C PHE A 515 11.56 7.90 -14.29
N ASP A 516 12.27 8.99 -14.09
CA ASP A 516 13.55 9.03 -13.38
C ASP A 516 13.74 10.45 -12.80
N SER A 517 14.94 10.80 -12.35
CA SER A 517 15.21 12.14 -11.78
C SER A 517 15.09 13.28 -12.80
N ALA A 518 15.14 12.98 -14.11
CA ALA A 518 15.07 13.94 -15.21
C ALA A 518 13.76 13.86 -16.01
N HIS A 519 13.05 12.72 -16.00
CA HIS A 519 11.83 12.50 -16.76
C HIS A 519 10.64 12.20 -15.84
N ASN A 520 9.51 12.85 -16.10
CA ASN A 520 8.32 12.80 -15.24
C ASN A 520 8.68 12.98 -13.75
N SER A 521 9.44 14.03 -13.42
CA SER A 521 9.87 14.33 -12.05
C SER A 521 9.27 15.65 -11.55
N PRO A 522 7.95 15.70 -11.26
CA PRO A 522 7.30 16.92 -10.82
C PRO A 522 7.89 17.45 -9.51
N LEU A 523 8.36 16.57 -8.62
CA LEU A 523 9.09 16.95 -7.40
C LEU A 523 10.31 17.85 -7.71
N SER A 524 11.18 17.41 -8.62
CA SER A 524 12.37 18.19 -9.04
C SER A 524 12.02 19.50 -9.74
N ARG A 525 10.81 19.60 -10.28
CA ARG A 525 10.29 20.78 -11.01
C ARG A 525 9.28 21.58 -10.21
N ARG A 526 9.13 21.32 -8.91
CA ARG A 526 8.13 21.96 -8.04
C ARG A 526 8.18 23.48 -8.14
N VAL A 527 9.37 24.08 -8.18
CA VAL A 527 9.54 25.55 -8.26
C VAL A 527 8.85 26.17 -9.48
N ASP A 528 8.76 25.43 -10.59
CA ASP A 528 8.08 25.89 -11.81
C ASP A 528 6.55 25.78 -11.70
N LEU A 529 6.07 24.91 -10.81
CA LEU A 529 4.64 24.63 -10.59
C LEU A 529 4.02 25.54 -9.52
N VAL A 530 4.82 26.01 -8.55
CA VAL A 530 4.34 26.85 -7.43
C VAL A 530 3.51 28.05 -7.87
N PRO A 531 3.89 28.87 -8.88
CA PRO A 531 3.06 30.00 -9.28
C PRO A 531 1.66 29.59 -9.76
N SER A 532 1.55 28.42 -10.42
CA SER A 532 0.27 27.89 -10.86
C SER A 532 -0.55 27.32 -9.71
N LEU A 533 0.11 26.68 -8.74
CA LEU A 533 -0.52 26.22 -7.50
C LEU A 533 -1.05 27.39 -6.66
N GLU A 534 -0.32 28.49 -6.54
CA GLU A 534 -0.76 29.69 -5.82
C GLU A 534 -2.03 30.30 -6.45
N ILE A 535 -2.12 30.32 -7.78
CA ILE A 535 -3.31 30.77 -8.49
C ILE A 535 -4.49 29.83 -8.24
N ALA A 536 -4.27 28.51 -8.37
CA ALA A 536 -5.30 27.50 -8.13
C ALA A 536 -5.83 27.55 -6.69
N GLU A 537 -4.94 27.71 -5.71
CA GLU A 537 -5.28 27.82 -4.29
C GLU A 537 -6.07 29.11 -4.00
N ALA A 538 -5.67 30.25 -4.60
CA ALA A 538 -6.42 31.50 -4.46
C ALA A 538 -7.84 31.38 -5.04
N GLN A 539 -8.01 30.71 -6.17
CA GLN A 539 -9.33 30.44 -6.78
C GLN A 539 -10.18 29.51 -5.91
N ALA A 540 -9.57 28.46 -5.35
CA ALA A 540 -10.25 27.52 -4.46
C ALA A 540 -10.72 28.22 -3.18
N LYS A 541 -9.85 29.02 -2.56
CA LYS A 541 -10.20 29.85 -1.39
C LYS A 541 -11.32 30.84 -1.71
N ALA A 542 -11.24 31.56 -2.83
CA ALA A 542 -12.30 32.48 -3.25
C ALA A 542 -13.67 31.79 -3.42
N SER A 543 -13.68 30.59 -3.99
CA SER A 543 -14.91 29.79 -4.15
C SER A 543 -15.46 29.28 -2.82
N ALA A 544 -14.57 28.88 -1.91
CA ALA A 544 -14.96 28.49 -0.55
C ALA A 544 -15.57 29.67 0.22
N LEU A 545 -15.11 30.91 -0.01
CA LEU A 545 -15.72 32.11 0.56
C LEU A 545 -17.13 32.36 0.07
N VAL A 546 -17.36 32.20 -1.24
CA VAL A 546 -18.70 32.29 -1.81
C VAL A 546 -19.63 31.23 -1.18
N THR A 547 -19.12 30.01 -0.95
CA THR A 547 -19.88 28.95 -0.27
C THR A 547 -20.22 29.34 1.17
N ALA A 548 -19.27 29.91 1.90
CA ALA A 548 -19.47 30.34 3.28
C ALA A 548 -20.51 31.48 3.38
N ASP A 549 -20.40 32.48 2.52
CA ASP A 549 -21.34 33.60 2.43
C ASP A 549 -22.77 33.11 2.14
N GLN A 550 -22.92 32.23 1.16
CA GLN A 550 -24.21 31.63 0.81
C GLN A 550 -24.81 30.83 1.97
N PHE A 551 -24.00 30.05 2.69
CA PHE A 551 -24.45 29.28 3.84
C PHE A 551 -24.91 30.19 4.98
N LEU A 552 -24.11 31.20 5.36
CA LEU A 552 -24.46 32.13 6.43
C LEU A 552 -25.71 32.95 6.09
N ALA A 553 -25.88 33.34 4.82
CA ALA A 553 -27.09 34.02 4.36
C ALA A 553 -28.35 33.15 4.58
N THR A 554 -28.26 31.82 4.50
CA THR A 554 -29.40 30.92 4.82
C THR A 554 -29.79 30.95 6.31
N LEU A 555 -28.85 31.31 7.18
CA LEU A 555 -29.06 31.48 8.62
C LEU A 555 -29.44 32.91 9.00
N GLY A 556 -29.53 33.83 8.02
CA GLY A 556 -29.78 35.26 8.27
C GLY A 556 -28.57 36.02 8.79
N ASN A 557 -27.37 35.45 8.65
CA ASN A 557 -26.10 36.06 9.05
C ASN A 557 -25.33 36.58 7.84
N GLU A 558 -24.53 37.62 8.03
CA GLU A 558 -23.60 38.13 7.01
C GLU A 558 -22.20 37.55 7.23
N LEU A 559 -21.46 37.35 6.14
CA LEU A 559 -20.05 36.97 6.25
C LEU A 559 -19.25 38.10 6.92
N PRO A 560 -18.47 37.84 7.97
CA PRO A 560 -17.67 38.86 8.61
C PRO A 560 -16.59 39.40 7.66
N PRO A 561 -16.17 40.67 7.82
CA PRO A 561 -15.16 41.30 6.97
C PRO A 561 -13.76 40.69 7.14
N GLU A 562 -13.47 40.11 8.30
CA GLU A 562 -12.30 39.27 8.55
C GLU A 562 -12.78 37.82 8.69
N LEU A 563 -12.20 36.94 7.88
CA LEU A 563 -12.58 35.53 7.89
C LEU A 563 -11.85 34.79 9.01
N PRO A 564 -12.53 33.83 9.66
CA PRO A 564 -11.84 32.82 10.46
C PRO A 564 -10.76 32.16 9.63
N GLU A 565 -9.61 31.84 10.23
CA GLU A 565 -8.59 31.06 9.53
C GLU A 565 -9.19 29.75 9.04
N TRP A 566 -8.81 29.32 7.84
CA TRP A 566 -9.18 28.02 7.28
C TRP A 566 -8.54 26.91 8.13
N GLY A 567 -9.21 26.54 9.23
CA GLY A 567 -8.63 25.69 10.27
C GLY A 567 -9.29 25.84 11.64
N SER A 568 -10.01 26.95 11.91
CA SER A 568 -10.69 27.20 13.20
C SER A 568 -11.56 26.02 13.64
N SER A 569 -11.55 25.75 14.94
CA SER A 569 -12.42 24.75 15.58
C SER A 569 -13.90 25.05 15.34
N GLU A 570 -14.77 24.04 15.43
CA GLU A 570 -16.23 24.25 15.31
C GLU A 570 -16.73 25.17 16.42
N GLU A 571 -16.10 25.11 17.59
CA GLU A 571 -16.34 25.99 18.73
C GLU A 571 -15.93 27.43 18.46
N GLU A 572 -14.74 27.65 17.87
CA GLU A 572 -14.30 28.99 17.46
C GLU A 572 -15.23 29.55 16.37
N LEU A 573 -15.54 28.77 15.33
CA LEU A 573 -16.46 29.17 14.27
C LEU A 573 -17.86 29.50 14.82
N SER A 574 -18.38 28.67 15.73
CA SER A 574 -19.65 28.90 16.42
C SER A 574 -19.64 30.21 17.19
N PHE A 575 -18.57 30.45 17.96
CA PHE A 575 -18.41 31.66 18.75
C PHE A 575 -18.26 32.92 17.89
N GLU A 576 -17.40 32.87 16.87
CA GLU A 576 -17.07 34.02 16.01
C GLU A 576 -18.25 34.41 15.10
N LEU A 577 -18.99 33.44 14.57
CA LEU A 577 -20.08 33.66 13.63
C LEU A 577 -21.45 33.77 14.31
N GLY A 578 -21.52 33.53 15.63
CA GLY A 578 -22.78 33.55 16.39
C GLY A 578 -23.76 32.46 15.95
N ILE A 579 -23.25 31.33 15.44
CA ILE A 579 -24.02 30.16 14.99
C ILE A 579 -23.88 29.02 16.00
N THR A 580 -24.73 28.01 15.91
CA THR A 580 -24.60 26.79 16.71
C THR A 580 -23.39 25.96 16.29
N ILE A 581 -22.90 25.08 17.17
CA ILE A 581 -21.80 24.15 16.85
C ILE A 581 -22.17 23.24 15.66
N GLU A 582 -23.43 22.81 15.57
CA GLU A 582 -23.91 21.99 14.45
C GLU A 582 -23.89 22.78 13.13
N GLU A 583 -24.32 24.04 13.13
CA GLU A 583 -24.22 24.90 11.94
C GLU A 583 -22.76 25.18 11.56
N ALA A 584 -21.88 25.36 12.55
CA ALA A 584 -20.44 25.51 12.32
C ALA A 584 -19.82 24.25 11.70
N HIS A 585 -20.20 23.07 12.17
CA HIS A 585 -19.82 21.79 11.60
C HIS A 585 -20.26 21.67 10.12
N GLN A 586 -21.54 21.98 9.84
CA GLN A 586 -22.09 21.95 8.48
C GLN A 586 -21.39 22.96 7.55
N LEU A 587 -21.14 24.17 8.03
CA LEU A 587 -20.39 25.20 7.31
C LEU A 587 -18.96 24.73 6.98
N ARG A 588 -18.22 24.22 7.97
CA ARG A 588 -16.86 23.70 7.80
C ARG A 588 -16.82 22.59 6.76
N LYS A 589 -17.79 21.68 6.78
CA LYS A 589 -17.93 20.60 5.80
C LYS A 589 -18.21 21.13 4.39
N ALA A 590 -19.13 22.06 4.23
CA ALA A 590 -19.43 22.69 2.94
C ALA A 590 -18.21 23.39 2.36
N ILE A 591 -17.53 24.21 3.17
CA ILE A 591 -16.28 24.88 2.82
C ILE A 591 -15.20 23.88 2.39
N GLY A 592 -14.95 22.85 3.20
CA GLY A 592 -13.90 21.87 2.95
C GLY A 592 -14.16 21.07 1.67
N ASN A 593 -15.42 20.75 1.37
CA ASN A 593 -15.81 20.11 0.12
C ASN A 593 -15.59 21.02 -1.08
N THR A 594 -16.01 22.30 -1.01
CA THR A 594 -15.76 23.27 -2.08
C THR A 594 -14.27 23.44 -2.32
N LEU A 595 -13.46 23.63 -1.26
CA LEU A 595 -12.02 23.83 -1.37
C LEU A 595 -11.35 22.65 -2.09
N ARG A 596 -11.61 21.41 -1.62
CA ARG A 596 -11.06 20.19 -2.24
C ARG A 596 -11.51 20.03 -3.70
N GLY A 597 -12.79 20.24 -3.98
CA GLY A 597 -13.30 20.08 -5.35
C GLY A 597 -12.71 21.10 -6.31
N GLN A 598 -12.59 22.36 -5.89
CA GLN A 598 -12.03 23.45 -6.70
C GLN A 598 -10.55 23.24 -7.00
N ARG A 599 -9.77 22.75 -6.03
CA ARG A 599 -8.35 22.41 -6.25
C ARG A 599 -8.17 21.37 -7.35
N LEU A 600 -9.09 20.40 -7.44
CA LEU A 600 -9.04 19.31 -8.42
C LEU A 600 -9.60 19.67 -9.80
N GLN A 601 -10.19 20.85 -10.00
CA GLN A 601 -10.65 21.28 -11.33
C GLN A 601 -9.51 21.51 -12.32
N ASN A 602 -8.29 21.71 -11.83
CA ASN A 602 -7.12 22.07 -12.63
C ASN A 602 -6.23 20.87 -13.03
N ILE A 603 -6.65 19.62 -12.78
CA ILE A 603 -5.86 18.41 -13.13
C ILE A 603 -5.36 18.47 -14.59
N SER A 604 -6.27 18.70 -15.55
CA SER A 604 -5.92 18.75 -16.97
C SER A 604 -5.00 19.92 -17.33
N PHE A 605 -5.05 21.02 -16.56
CA PHE A 605 -4.16 22.16 -16.76
C PHE A 605 -2.73 21.81 -16.31
N PHE A 606 -2.58 21.24 -15.11
CA PHE A 606 -1.28 20.78 -14.61
C PHE A 606 -0.65 19.73 -15.53
N ASP A 607 -1.44 18.89 -16.21
CA ASP A 607 -0.94 17.94 -17.21
C ASP A 607 -0.24 18.58 -18.41
N THR A 608 -0.48 19.86 -18.68
CA THR A 608 0.13 20.60 -19.80
C THR A 608 1.39 21.36 -19.43
N LEU A 609 1.66 21.55 -18.13
CA LEU A 609 2.78 22.37 -17.67
C LEU A 609 4.12 21.62 -17.85
N PRO A 610 5.20 22.29 -18.30
CA PRO A 610 6.50 21.65 -18.49
C PRO A 610 7.05 20.90 -17.28
N GLY A 611 6.68 21.31 -16.06
CA GLY A 611 7.13 20.65 -14.82
C GLY A 611 6.42 19.33 -14.49
N SER A 612 5.28 19.04 -15.11
CA SER A 612 4.42 17.88 -14.77
C SER A 612 3.87 17.13 -15.98
N LYS A 613 4.03 17.70 -17.18
CA LYS A 613 3.78 17.07 -18.46
C LYS A 613 4.59 15.77 -18.60
N LEU A 614 3.94 14.74 -19.11
CA LEU A 614 4.61 13.52 -19.52
C LEU A 614 5.13 13.68 -20.97
N GLU A 615 6.42 13.44 -21.19
CA GLU A 615 7.06 13.63 -22.49
C GLU A 615 7.41 12.29 -23.14
N MET A 616 7.13 12.18 -24.44
CA MET A 616 7.52 11.03 -25.26
C MET A 616 8.91 11.29 -25.87
N GLU A 617 9.74 10.26 -25.88
CA GLU A 617 11.05 10.25 -26.53
C GLU A 617 11.13 9.19 -27.63
N THR A 618 12.09 9.37 -28.53
CA THR A 618 12.55 8.33 -29.45
C THR A 618 13.46 7.33 -28.74
N ALA A 619 13.63 6.13 -29.32
CA ALA A 619 14.56 5.14 -28.80
C ALA A 619 16.01 5.64 -28.70
N ASN A 620 16.44 6.51 -29.62
CA ASN A 620 17.79 7.06 -29.62
C ASN A 620 18.00 8.09 -28.51
N GLU A 621 17.02 8.97 -28.26
CA GLU A 621 17.05 9.91 -27.13
C GLU A 621 17.09 9.18 -25.79
N ALA A 622 16.34 8.10 -25.66
CA ALA A 622 16.35 7.23 -24.48
C ALA A 622 17.56 6.27 -24.41
N GLY A 623 18.50 6.33 -25.37
CA GLY A 623 19.72 5.50 -25.37
C GLY A 623 19.51 4.00 -25.60
N ILE A 624 18.36 3.60 -26.13
CA ILE A 624 17.99 2.19 -26.34
C ILE A 624 18.64 1.66 -27.62
N ARG A 625 19.36 0.54 -27.49
CA ARG A 625 19.98 -0.15 -28.62
C ARG A 625 19.20 -1.40 -28.98
N ILE A 626 19.00 -1.60 -30.28
CA ILE A 626 18.34 -2.78 -30.83
C ILE A 626 19.38 -3.65 -31.52
N VAL A 627 19.53 -4.90 -31.08
CA VAL A 627 20.47 -5.87 -31.66
C VAL A 627 19.70 -7.15 -31.98
N GLY A 628 19.33 -7.32 -33.25
CA GLY A 628 18.41 -8.39 -33.64
C GLY A 628 17.08 -8.26 -32.91
N ALA A 629 16.68 -9.30 -32.18
CA ALA A 629 15.46 -9.35 -31.38
C ALA A 629 15.65 -8.87 -29.92
N THR A 630 16.82 -8.33 -29.58
CA THR A 630 17.17 -7.92 -28.22
C THR A 630 17.17 -6.39 -28.11
N LEU A 631 16.44 -5.86 -27.12
CA LEU A 631 16.52 -4.47 -26.71
C LEU A 631 17.51 -4.35 -25.56
N ARG A 632 18.44 -3.40 -25.62
CA ARG A 632 19.39 -3.10 -24.56
C ARG A 632 19.23 -1.67 -24.10
N LEU A 633 18.94 -1.48 -22.82
CA LEU A 633 18.79 -0.16 -22.21
C LEU A 633 19.37 -0.14 -20.80
N GLU A 634 19.57 1.07 -20.28
CA GLU A 634 19.99 1.34 -18.92
C GLU A 634 18.76 1.77 -18.10
N LEU A 635 18.55 1.14 -16.95
CA LEU A 635 17.52 1.53 -15.98
C LEU A 635 18.19 2.13 -14.75
N GLN A 636 17.78 3.35 -14.40
CA GLN A 636 18.23 4.02 -13.18
C GLN A 636 17.60 3.33 -11.95
N PRO A 637 18.17 3.49 -10.75
CA PRO A 637 17.46 3.18 -9.52
C PRO A 637 16.12 3.91 -9.45
N ASN A 638 15.09 3.28 -8.88
CA ASN A 638 13.76 3.86 -8.67
C ASN A 638 13.13 4.41 -9.95
N SER A 639 13.31 3.72 -11.08
CA SER A 639 12.92 4.23 -12.40
C SER A 639 11.92 3.34 -13.12
N VAL A 640 11.15 3.92 -14.03
CA VAL A 640 10.29 3.19 -14.97
C VAL A 640 10.61 3.60 -16.41
N VAL A 641 10.58 2.63 -17.31
CA VAL A 641 10.61 2.87 -18.76
C VAL A 641 9.42 2.16 -19.41
N VAL A 642 8.66 2.89 -20.22
CA VAL A 642 7.56 2.37 -21.02
C VAL A 642 7.97 2.38 -22.47
N LEU A 643 7.82 1.23 -23.15
CA LEU A 643 8.16 1.04 -24.56
C LEU A 643 6.92 0.61 -25.33
N LYS A 644 6.68 1.23 -26.48
CA LYS A 644 5.79 0.69 -27.52
C LYS A 644 6.65 0.12 -28.63
N VAL A 645 6.54 -1.19 -28.84
CA VAL A 645 7.36 -1.97 -29.76
C VAL A 645 6.49 -2.57 -30.86
N GLU A 646 6.92 -2.42 -32.09
CA GLU A 646 6.25 -2.90 -33.30
C GLU A 646 7.18 -3.85 -34.06
N GLN A 647 6.59 -4.74 -34.86
CA GLN A 647 7.31 -5.73 -35.66
C GLN A 647 7.69 -5.19 -37.04
#